data_AF-A0A7Y2JZX6-F1
#
_entry.id   AF-A0A7Y2JZX6-F1
#
_cell.length_a   1.000
_cell.length_b   1.000
_cell.length_c   1.000
_cell.angle_alpha   90.00
_cell.angle_beta   90.00
_cell.angle_gamma   90.00
#
_symmetry.space_group_name_H-M   'P 1'
#
loop_
_entity.id
_entity.type
_entity.pdbx_description
1 polymer ?
#
loop_
_entity_poly.entity_id
_entity_poly.type
_entity_poly.pdbx_seq_one_letter_code
_entity_poly.pdbx_strand_id
1 'polypeptide(L)'
;MNSELYLDANATSPVLPAAAAAANAAMGACFGNPSSSHASGLRAKALLDAARASARRVLGAAKGRVLFTSGATEGIQTAVLSALCAVRERRLRGETCGDLLVYGATEHKAVPESLAHWNRLLGTGLELRALPVDADGRHRLDLLREMAPRAAFVCTMAANNETGIVSSLDGIAAVLRETASPALWMVDCVQALGKLPLALDTTRIDYAPFSGHKLYAPKGIGLLYVREGAPYTALMCGGGQESGQRSGTENMAGIAGFGAVLSALEEGGTFRTHAELLACRDRLAGALVDAFPGVVFNAPLEHALPTTLNFSVPNRSSKELLDLFDAAGVRVSAGSACSAARAAPSYVLDAMGVPAGRSASAVRMSFGPLVDDAFIDDACTRILRCGQALAAPNPPAGLEQLESGGASGWLLFDAEGRDCIAIDPPAALAPRIAADLRARGCRLLACFDTSHGAGGADALCELMDVAPGAAPEAVALGPDLLLKAGDAFLLGRPEGASLPPDAVRFVFGAMPNDATLATLALRCHRIGEPAVSRPGAEPLPDDGMHLDPAAAHAYLDAHPDALLVDVRELPEHAAGAAHLHGRAAHHVPLSQLAGQAATWLRDGEPRPLVFMCRSGNRSARAARLLRQLGHAQAWHVAGGLALAG
;
A
#
# COMPACT_ATOMS: atom_id res chain seq x y z
N MET A 1 -0.11 2.28 -25.77
CA MET A 1 -0.32 3.43 -24.86
C MET A 1 -0.45 2.84 -23.47
N ASN A 2 0.45 3.19 -22.55
CA ASN A 2 0.38 2.64 -21.19
C ASN A 2 -0.85 3.24 -20.50
N SER A 3 -1.88 2.43 -20.31
CA SER A 3 -3.21 2.78 -19.77
C SER A 3 -3.23 2.98 -18.26
N GLU A 4 -2.06 3.09 -17.64
CA GLU A 4 -1.88 3.10 -16.18
C GLU A 4 -1.83 4.53 -15.63
N LEU A 5 -2.65 4.80 -14.60
CA LEU A 5 -2.61 6.04 -13.83
C LEU A 5 -1.81 5.82 -12.56
N TYR A 6 -0.59 6.35 -12.52
CA TYR A 6 0.31 6.20 -11.39
C TYR A 6 0.11 7.32 -10.36
N LEU A 7 -0.63 7.02 -9.29
CA LEU A 7 -0.91 7.92 -8.16
C LEU A 7 -0.19 7.45 -6.86
N ASP A 8 1.08 7.05 -6.99
CA ASP A 8 1.96 6.71 -5.86
C ASP A 8 3.32 7.44 -5.91
N ALA A 9 3.31 8.69 -6.39
CA ALA A 9 4.51 9.50 -6.60
C ALA A 9 5.34 9.77 -5.33
N ASN A 10 4.73 9.71 -4.14
CA ASN A 10 5.45 9.82 -2.87
C ASN A 10 6.29 8.55 -2.56
N ALA A 11 6.00 7.40 -3.17
CA ALA A 11 6.86 6.21 -3.12
C ALA A 11 8.04 6.32 -4.09
N THR A 12 7.76 6.65 -5.35
CA THR A 12 8.75 6.96 -6.38
C THR A 12 8.03 7.61 -7.55
N SER A 13 8.72 8.33 -8.41
CA SER A 13 8.15 8.81 -9.68
C SER A 13 8.73 8.06 -10.88
N PRO A 14 8.08 8.11 -12.05
CA PRO A 14 8.71 7.85 -13.35
C PRO A 14 9.95 8.73 -13.55
N VAL A 15 10.82 8.41 -14.50
CA VAL A 15 11.98 9.26 -14.82
C VAL A 15 11.57 10.27 -15.91
N LEU A 16 11.92 11.54 -15.73
CA LEU A 16 11.69 12.58 -16.73
C LEU A 16 12.42 12.18 -18.04
N PRO A 17 11.79 12.30 -19.23
CA PRO A 17 12.45 11.93 -20.49
C PRO A 17 13.82 12.59 -20.69
N ALA A 18 13.95 13.88 -20.35
CA ALA A 18 15.21 14.60 -20.38
C ALA A 18 16.25 14.03 -19.40
N ALA A 19 15.83 13.58 -18.21
CA ALA A 19 16.70 12.93 -17.24
C ALA A 19 17.17 11.55 -17.72
N ALA A 20 16.30 10.76 -18.35
CA ALA A 20 16.66 9.48 -18.95
C ALA A 20 17.65 9.67 -20.12
N ALA A 21 17.40 10.65 -20.98
CA ALA A 21 18.31 11.00 -22.08
C ALA A 21 19.68 11.45 -21.56
N ALA A 22 19.72 12.31 -20.53
CA ALA A 22 20.96 12.77 -19.91
C ALA A 22 21.75 11.62 -19.27
N ALA A 23 21.07 10.71 -18.56
CA ALA A 23 21.70 9.52 -17.98
C ALA A 23 22.29 8.60 -19.07
N ASN A 24 21.55 8.34 -20.15
CA ASN A 24 22.03 7.56 -21.28
C ASN A 24 23.23 8.21 -21.98
N ALA A 25 23.20 9.53 -22.18
CA ALA A 25 24.32 10.27 -22.75
C ALA A 25 25.57 10.20 -21.86
N ALA A 26 25.41 10.26 -20.54
CA ALA A 26 26.51 10.09 -19.59
C ALA A 26 27.11 8.67 -19.64
N MET A 27 26.29 7.63 -19.80
CA MET A 27 26.78 6.25 -19.94
C MET A 27 27.46 5.96 -21.28
N GLY A 28 26.93 6.51 -22.38
CA GLY A 28 27.43 6.21 -23.73
C GLY A 28 28.51 7.19 -24.21
N ALA A 29 28.20 8.48 -24.23
CA ALA A 29 29.03 9.50 -24.87
C ALA A 29 29.97 10.24 -23.90
N CYS A 30 29.59 10.35 -22.61
CA CYS A 30 30.36 11.07 -21.59
C CYS A 30 30.84 10.17 -20.42
N PHE A 31 31.27 8.95 -20.73
CA PHE A 31 31.64 7.90 -19.76
C PHE A 31 32.92 8.16 -18.94
N GLY A 32 33.59 9.29 -19.13
CA GLY A 32 34.87 9.58 -18.50
C GLY A 32 34.79 9.66 -16.98
N ASN A 33 35.89 9.33 -16.30
CA ASN A 33 36.01 9.53 -14.84
C ASN A 33 36.31 11.03 -14.55
N PRO A 34 35.52 11.74 -13.71
CA PRO A 34 35.75 13.15 -13.37
C PRO A 34 37.11 13.44 -12.73
N SER A 35 37.76 12.43 -12.15
CA SER A 35 39.09 12.54 -11.55
C SER A 35 40.23 12.51 -12.59
N SER A 36 39.95 12.18 -13.85
CA SER A 36 40.96 12.12 -14.91
C SER A 36 41.23 13.50 -15.53
N SER A 37 42.50 13.80 -15.81
CA SER A 37 42.93 15.06 -16.43
C SER A 37 42.75 15.13 -17.95
N HIS A 38 42.48 14.01 -18.62
CA HIS A 38 42.25 13.97 -20.06
C HIS A 38 40.85 14.51 -20.44
N ALA A 39 40.64 14.83 -21.73
CA ALA A 39 39.42 15.46 -22.22
C ALA A 39 38.11 14.78 -21.77
N SER A 40 38.03 13.45 -21.78
CA SER A 40 36.83 12.73 -21.31
C SER A 40 36.54 12.94 -19.83
N GLY A 41 37.57 13.06 -18.98
CA GLY A 41 37.41 13.32 -17.55
C GLY A 41 37.01 14.77 -17.28
N LEU A 42 37.62 15.72 -18.01
CA LEU A 42 37.24 17.14 -17.95
C LEU A 42 35.77 17.37 -18.36
N ARG A 43 35.27 16.66 -19.39
CA ARG A 43 33.86 16.71 -19.79
C ARG A 43 32.93 16.18 -18.70
N ALA A 44 33.28 15.04 -18.09
CA ALA A 44 32.52 14.48 -16.97
C ALA A 44 32.53 15.42 -15.75
N LYS A 45 33.67 16.03 -15.44
CA LYS A 45 33.80 17.02 -14.37
C LYS A 45 32.94 18.25 -14.62
N ALA A 46 32.90 18.76 -15.85
CA ALA A 46 32.04 19.88 -16.23
C ALA A 46 30.55 19.55 -16.03
N LEU A 47 30.12 18.33 -16.37
CA LEU A 47 28.75 17.86 -16.12
C LEU A 47 28.43 17.82 -14.63
N LEU A 48 29.35 17.26 -13.82
CA LEU A 48 29.21 17.19 -12.37
C LEU A 48 29.06 18.59 -11.75
N ASP A 49 29.90 19.53 -12.18
CA ASP A 49 29.91 20.90 -11.67
C ASP A 49 28.66 21.68 -12.08
N ALA A 50 28.17 21.48 -13.31
CA ALA A 50 26.93 22.07 -13.79
C ALA A 50 25.73 21.59 -12.98
N ALA A 51 25.61 20.27 -12.74
CA ALA A 51 24.55 19.69 -11.93
C ALA A 51 24.58 20.22 -10.49
N ARG A 52 25.77 20.33 -9.89
CA ARG A 52 25.94 20.91 -8.55
C ARG A 52 25.60 22.39 -8.49
N ALA A 53 25.92 23.15 -9.52
CA ALA A 53 25.60 24.57 -9.61
C ALA A 53 24.08 24.79 -9.70
N SER A 54 23.37 23.98 -10.49
CA SER A 54 21.91 24.00 -10.54
C SER A 54 21.29 23.59 -9.20
N ALA A 55 21.82 22.53 -8.56
CA ALA A 55 21.40 22.15 -7.21
C ALA A 55 21.50 23.32 -6.22
N ARG A 56 22.63 24.05 -6.20
CA ARG A 56 22.80 25.22 -5.32
C ARG A 56 21.74 26.29 -5.52
N ARG A 57 21.38 26.58 -6.79
CA ARG A 57 20.38 27.60 -7.11
C ARG A 57 18.97 27.15 -6.72
N VAL A 58 18.59 25.93 -7.09
CA VAL A 58 17.29 25.33 -6.75
C VAL A 58 17.07 25.22 -5.24
N LEU A 59 18.12 24.89 -4.49
CA LEU A 59 18.04 24.75 -3.03
C LEU A 59 18.13 26.09 -2.28
N GLY A 60 18.49 27.18 -2.96
CA GLY A 60 18.84 28.45 -2.31
C GLY A 60 20.02 28.30 -1.33
N ALA A 61 21.05 27.57 -1.77
CA ALA A 61 22.23 27.17 -0.99
C ALA A 61 23.52 27.67 -1.66
N ALA A 62 23.72 28.99 -1.68
CA ALA A 62 24.94 29.61 -2.19
C ALA A 62 26.15 29.31 -1.27
N LYS A 63 25.91 29.16 0.04
CA LYS A 63 26.92 28.79 1.04
C LYS A 63 26.85 27.31 1.40
N GLY A 64 27.87 26.84 2.13
CA GLY A 64 27.93 25.46 2.60
C GLY A 64 28.26 24.46 1.50
N ARG A 65 28.01 23.18 1.82
CA ARG A 65 28.37 22.04 0.99
C ARG A 65 27.11 21.43 0.42
N VAL A 66 27.16 21.07 -0.85
CA VAL A 66 26.13 20.28 -1.53
C VAL A 66 26.87 19.06 -2.06
N LEU A 67 26.52 17.86 -1.58
CA LEU A 67 27.21 16.61 -1.88
C LEU A 67 26.25 15.65 -2.58
N PHE A 68 26.73 14.93 -3.60
CA PHE A 68 25.94 13.85 -4.20
C PHE A 68 26.08 12.57 -3.36
N THR A 69 24.95 11.91 -3.12
CA THR A 69 24.84 10.65 -2.36
C THR A 69 24.12 9.60 -3.19
N SER A 70 24.07 8.35 -2.77
CA SER A 70 23.25 7.30 -3.41
C SER A 70 21.74 7.49 -3.19
N GLY A 71 21.33 8.43 -2.33
CA GLY A 71 19.95 8.69 -1.98
C GLY A 71 19.84 9.37 -0.61
N ALA A 72 18.60 9.69 -0.21
CA ALA A 72 18.37 10.35 1.06
C ALA A 72 18.75 9.52 2.29
N THR A 73 18.60 8.19 2.25
CA THR A 73 19.03 7.34 3.37
C THR A 73 20.53 7.48 3.65
N GLU A 74 21.37 7.54 2.62
CA GLU A 74 22.81 7.83 2.78
C GLU A 74 23.00 9.23 3.38
N GLY A 75 22.28 10.25 2.87
CA GLY A 75 22.37 11.62 3.39
C GLY A 75 21.97 11.74 4.86
N ILE A 76 20.88 11.06 5.28
CA ILE A 76 20.43 10.99 6.68
C ILE A 76 21.50 10.35 7.55
N GLN A 77 22.05 9.21 7.13
CA GLN A 77 23.10 8.50 7.86
C GLN A 77 24.36 9.36 8.01
N THR A 78 24.78 10.06 6.94
CA THR A 78 25.92 11.00 6.99
C THR A 78 25.67 12.18 7.93
N ALA A 79 24.47 12.77 7.91
CA ALA A 79 24.11 13.86 8.81
C ALA A 79 24.09 13.41 10.28
N VAL A 80 23.48 12.27 10.58
CA VAL A 80 23.45 11.68 11.92
C VAL A 80 24.86 11.37 12.42
N LEU A 81 25.69 10.72 11.60
CA LEU A 81 27.08 10.42 11.95
C LEU A 81 27.86 11.71 12.25
N SER A 82 27.73 12.73 11.39
CA SER A 82 28.38 14.02 11.54
C SER A 82 28.00 14.71 12.85
N ALA A 83 26.71 14.75 13.18
CA ALA A 83 26.21 15.36 14.39
C ALA A 83 26.70 14.62 15.65
N LEU A 84 26.62 13.30 15.67
CA LEU A 84 26.98 12.49 16.85
C LEU A 84 28.49 12.45 17.09
N CYS A 85 29.32 12.39 16.05
CA CYS A 85 30.76 12.54 16.20
C CYS A 85 31.12 13.90 16.81
N ALA A 86 30.52 14.99 16.32
CA ALA A 86 30.77 16.32 16.85
C ALA A 86 30.32 16.46 18.31
N VAL A 87 29.13 15.93 18.66
CA VAL A 87 28.63 15.93 20.05
C VAL A 87 29.57 15.12 20.96
N ARG A 88 30.06 13.97 20.51
CA ARG A 88 31.01 13.14 21.26
C ARG A 88 32.32 13.88 21.51
N GLU A 89 32.90 14.48 20.47
CA GLU A 89 34.16 15.24 20.57
C GLU A 89 34.04 16.45 21.51
N ARG A 90 32.92 17.19 21.42
CA ARG A 90 32.65 18.32 22.31
C ARG A 90 32.48 17.87 23.77
N ARG A 91 31.76 16.77 24.02
CA ARG A 91 31.63 16.17 25.36
C ARG A 91 32.98 15.73 25.94
N LEU A 92 33.85 15.13 25.12
CA LEU A 92 35.21 14.76 25.54
C LEU A 92 36.06 15.98 25.92
N ARG A 93 35.76 17.16 25.36
CA ARG A 93 36.37 18.45 25.73
C ARG A 93 35.70 19.12 26.94
N GLY A 94 34.72 18.47 27.57
CA GLY A 94 33.98 18.99 28.72
C GLY A 94 32.90 20.01 28.38
N GLU A 95 32.53 20.16 27.10
CA GLU A 95 31.47 21.08 26.69
C GLU A 95 30.07 20.50 26.95
N THR A 96 29.15 21.35 27.42
CA THR A 96 27.73 21.00 27.53
C THR A 96 27.09 20.94 26.14
N CYS A 97 26.53 19.78 25.77
CA CYS A 97 26.00 19.52 24.42
C CYS A 97 24.55 19.06 24.38
N GLY A 98 23.83 19.07 25.51
CA GLY A 98 22.52 18.42 25.63
C GLY A 98 22.63 16.91 25.84
N ASP A 99 21.54 16.27 26.26
CA ASP A 99 21.42 14.84 26.55
C ASP A 99 20.34 14.11 25.72
N LEU A 100 19.60 14.82 24.87
CA LEU A 100 18.55 14.28 24.01
C LEU A 100 18.92 14.24 22.52
N LEU A 101 18.48 13.19 21.84
CA LEU A 101 18.33 13.10 20.40
C LEU A 101 16.84 13.17 20.07
N VAL A 102 16.39 14.32 19.57
CA VAL A 102 14.98 14.58 19.31
C VAL A 102 14.68 14.29 17.83
N TYR A 103 13.65 13.50 17.55
CA TYR A 103 13.18 13.26 16.19
C TYR A 103 11.66 13.38 16.09
N GLY A 104 11.12 13.88 14.99
CA GLY A 104 9.67 13.91 14.77
C GLY A 104 9.02 12.52 14.90
N ALA A 105 7.90 12.40 15.61
CA ALA A 105 7.20 11.12 15.79
C ALA A 105 6.73 10.48 14.47
N THR A 106 6.63 11.29 13.41
CA THR A 106 6.19 10.90 12.07
C THR A 106 7.35 10.74 11.08
N GLU A 107 8.62 10.84 11.52
CA GLU A 107 9.84 10.70 10.68
C GLU A 107 9.89 9.42 9.86
N HIS A 108 10.47 9.50 8.67
CA HIS A 108 10.81 8.29 7.92
C HIS A 108 11.74 7.41 8.75
N LYS A 109 11.49 6.09 8.80
CA LYS A 109 12.24 5.13 9.64
C LYS A 109 13.76 5.23 9.52
N ALA A 110 14.29 5.67 8.38
CA ALA A 110 15.72 5.93 8.23
C ALA A 110 16.27 6.89 9.30
N VAL A 111 15.49 7.85 9.82
CA VAL A 111 15.94 8.81 10.83
C VAL A 111 16.10 8.16 12.21
N PRO A 112 15.03 7.67 12.89
CA PRO A 112 15.15 7.09 14.23
C PRO A 112 16.06 5.85 14.25
N GLU A 113 16.04 5.01 13.20
CA GLU A 113 16.93 3.85 13.11
C GLU A 113 18.40 4.28 12.98
N SER A 114 18.72 5.32 12.20
CA SER A 114 20.09 5.86 12.12
C SER A 114 20.53 6.44 13.46
N LEU A 115 19.67 7.23 14.11
CA LEU A 115 19.96 7.80 15.44
C LEU A 115 20.25 6.68 16.45
N ALA A 116 19.40 5.66 16.53
CA ALA A 116 19.58 4.54 17.45
C ALA A 116 20.86 3.75 17.14
N HIS A 117 21.11 3.47 15.86
CA HIS A 117 22.28 2.71 15.42
C HIS A 117 23.60 3.41 15.77
N TRP A 118 23.76 4.69 15.38
CA TRP A 118 25.00 5.42 15.61
C TRP A 118 25.18 5.85 17.06
N ASN A 119 24.11 6.19 17.78
CA ASN A 119 24.17 6.49 19.21
C ASN A 119 24.74 5.29 20.00
N ARG A 120 24.34 4.06 19.63
CA ARG A 120 24.89 2.82 20.20
C ARG A 120 26.35 2.62 19.80
N LEU A 121 26.69 2.69 18.51
CA LEU A 121 28.06 2.40 18.04
C LEU A 121 29.09 3.42 18.53
N LEU A 122 28.71 4.70 18.61
CA LEU A 122 29.60 5.77 19.09
C LEU A 122 29.65 5.85 20.62
N GLY A 123 28.76 5.14 21.32
CA GLY A 123 28.67 5.17 22.78
C GLY A 123 28.34 6.56 23.32
N THR A 124 27.54 7.35 22.59
CA THR A 124 27.22 8.73 23.02
C THR A 124 26.31 8.78 24.23
N GLY A 125 25.52 7.72 24.49
CA GLY A 125 24.65 7.60 25.67
C GLY A 125 23.54 8.66 25.71
N LEU A 126 23.15 9.19 24.56
CA LEU A 126 22.08 10.18 24.46
C LEU A 126 20.72 9.48 24.46
N GLU A 127 19.72 10.10 25.07
CA GLU A 127 18.36 9.56 25.09
C GLU A 127 17.64 9.88 23.77
N LEU A 128 17.09 8.89 23.08
CA LEU A 128 16.22 9.12 21.92
C LEU A 128 14.83 9.52 22.39
N ARG A 129 14.34 10.66 21.92
CA ARG A 129 13.01 11.18 22.27
C ARG A 129 12.24 11.58 21.01
N ALA A 130 11.07 10.98 20.82
CA ALA A 130 10.16 11.41 19.76
C ALA A 130 9.52 12.76 20.13
N LEU A 131 9.50 13.71 19.19
CA LEU A 131 8.73 14.94 19.23
C LEU A 131 7.31 14.64 18.75
N PRO A 132 6.29 14.68 19.63
CA PRO A 132 4.92 14.37 19.25
C PRO A 132 4.35 15.32 18.19
N VAL A 133 3.33 14.84 17.50
CA VAL A 133 2.46 15.65 16.65
C VAL A 133 1.07 15.77 17.30
N ASP A 134 0.29 16.76 16.88
CA ASP A 134 -1.13 16.84 17.20
C ASP A 134 -1.97 15.97 16.24
N ALA A 135 -3.30 16.04 16.42
CA ALA A 135 -4.26 15.30 15.59
C ALA A 135 -4.23 15.71 14.10
N ASP A 136 -3.71 16.90 13.81
CA ASP A 136 -3.54 17.43 12.45
C ASP A 136 -2.17 17.04 11.85
N GLY A 137 -1.35 16.31 12.59
CA GLY A 137 -0.02 15.87 12.18
C GLY A 137 1.05 16.94 12.27
N ARG A 138 0.78 18.08 12.92
CA ARG A 138 1.75 19.17 13.11
C ARG A 138 2.57 18.93 14.38
N HIS A 139 3.85 19.24 14.34
CA HIS A 139 4.72 19.11 15.50
C HIS A 139 4.25 19.96 16.69
N ARG A 140 4.23 19.36 17.89
CA ARG A 140 3.92 20.05 19.15
C ARG A 140 5.06 20.98 19.57
N LEU A 141 5.02 22.22 19.09
CA LEU A 141 6.06 23.23 19.32
C LEU A 141 6.23 23.63 20.78
N ASP A 142 5.17 23.50 21.58
CA ASP A 142 5.20 23.65 23.04
C ASP A 142 6.12 22.59 23.68
N LEU A 143 5.98 21.32 23.28
CA LEU A 143 6.84 20.24 23.76
C LEU A 143 8.27 20.36 23.22
N LEU A 144 8.44 20.82 21.97
CA LEU A 144 9.77 21.13 21.45
C LEU A 144 10.45 22.21 22.28
N ARG A 145 9.72 23.24 22.75
CA ARG A 145 10.27 24.31 23.59
C ARG A 145 10.83 23.78 24.92
N GLU A 146 10.21 22.74 25.48
CA GLU A 146 10.71 22.05 26.68
C GLU A 146 11.94 21.17 26.39
N MET A 147 11.96 20.48 25.25
CA MET A 147 13.03 19.56 24.87
C MET A 147 14.27 20.28 24.31
N ALA A 148 14.11 21.43 23.65
CA ALA A 148 15.14 22.11 22.89
C ALA A 148 16.39 22.52 23.69
N PRO A 149 16.29 23.00 24.95
CA PRO A 149 17.48 23.27 25.78
C PRO A 149 18.33 22.02 26.09
N ARG A 150 17.70 20.84 26.08
CA ARG A 150 18.34 19.55 26.34
C ARG A 150 18.76 18.81 25.08
N ALA A 151 18.33 19.27 23.91
CA ALA A 151 18.62 18.60 22.65
C ALA A 151 20.07 18.82 22.20
N ALA A 152 20.75 17.73 21.84
CA ALA A 152 22.03 17.75 21.16
C ALA A 152 21.85 17.78 19.63
N PHE A 153 20.79 17.11 19.16
CA PHE A 153 20.44 17.03 17.75
C PHE A 153 18.92 16.91 17.62
N VAL A 154 18.37 17.66 16.67
CA VAL A 154 16.94 17.66 16.32
C VAL A 154 16.82 17.19 14.87
N CYS A 155 15.93 16.24 14.62
CA CYS A 155 15.59 15.75 13.29
C CYS A 155 14.10 15.94 13.03
N THR A 156 13.77 16.69 11.99
CA THR A 156 12.39 16.82 11.51
C THR A 156 12.36 16.59 10.02
N MET A 157 11.19 16.42 9.43
CA MET A 157 10.99 16.40 7.99
C MET A 157 10.39 17.73 7.53
N ALA A 158 10.61 18.08 6.27
CA ALA A 158 9.96 19.23 5.66
C ALA A 158 8.47 18.97 5.38
N ALA A 159 8.15 17.75 4.92
CA ALA A 159 6.77 17.32 4.70
C ALA A 159 6.65 15.80 4.82
N ASN A 160 5.52 15.34 5.35
CA ASN A 160 5.27 13.94 5.56
C ASN A 160 4.97 13.19 4.26
N ASN A 161 5.69 12.09 4.02
CA ASN A 161 5.52 11.28 2.82
C ASN A 161 4.22 10.48 2.78
N GLU A 162 3.49 10.40 3.88
CA GLU A 162 2.27 9.60 4.03
C GLU A 162 1.01 10.47 4.07
N THR A 163 0.98 11.50 4.91
CA THR A 163 -0.16 12.42 5.04
C THR A 163 -0.02 13.69 4.19
N GLY A 164 1.20 14.01 3.77
CA GLY A 164 1.50 15.25 3.08
C GLY A 164 1.67 16.45 4.00
N ILE A 165 1.43 16.34 5.31
CA ILE A 165 1.51 17.49 6.23
C ILE A 165 2.88 18.15 6.14
N VAL A 166 2.86 19.47 5.89
CA VAL A 166 4.05 20.31 5.82
C VAL A 166 4.42 20.79 7.22
N SER A 167 5.67 20.56 7.62
CA SER A 167 6.17 20.99 8.91
C SER A 167 6.32 22.51 8.97
N SER A 168 6.01 23.10 10.13
CA SER A 168 6.30 24.52 10.39
C SER A 168 7.79 24.72 10.66
N LEU A 169 8.61 24.71 9.59
CA LEU A 169 10.07 24.87 9.70
C LEU A 169 10.44 26.21 10.36
N ASP A 170 9.71 27.28 10.04
CA ASP A 170 9.91 28.59 10.69
C ASP A 170 9.56 28.56 12.17
N GLY A 171 8.48 27.87 12.55
CA GLY A 171 8.08 27.68 13.94
C GLY A 171 9.09 26.86 14.73
N ILE A 172 9.59 25.76 14.16
CA ILE A 172 10.68 24.96 14.76
C ILE A 172 11.93 25.82 14.92
N ALA A 173 12.33 26.56 13.87
CA ALA A 173 13.49 27.42 13.91
C ALA A 173 13.35 28.54 14.95
N ALA A 174 12.15 29.11 15.10
CA ALA A 174 11.83 30.11 16.12
C ALA A 174 11.98 29.53 17.52
N VAL A 175 11.38 28.37 17.81
CA VAL A 175 11.53 27.69 19.11
C VAL A 175 13.01 27.44 19.43
N LEU A 176 13.77 26.86 18.50
CA LEU A 176 15.18 26.58 18.72
C LEU A 176 16.01 27.86 18.96
N ARG A 177 15.60 29.01 18.40
CA ARG A 177 16.26 30.32 18.65
C ARG A 177 15.85 30.90 20.00
N GLU A 178 14.55 30.94 20.28
CA GLU A 178 13.96 31.47 21.52
C GLU A 178 14.53 30.77 22.76
N THR A 179 14.74 29.45 22.69
CA THR A 179 15.31 28.67 23.78
C THR A 179 16.84 28.64 23.79
N ALA A 180 17.49 29.42 22.91
CA ALA A 180 18.94 29.40 22.69
C ALA A 180 19.50 27.96 22.53
N SER A 181 18.77 27.10 21.80
CA SER A 181 19.13 25.69 21.70
C SER A 181 20.47 25.50 20.98
N PRO A 182 21.43 24.76 21.58
CA PRO A 182 22.71 24.45 20.97
C PRO A 182 22.60 23.27 19.96
N ALA A 183 21.41 22.71 19.79
CA ALA A 183 21.19 21.55 18.95
C ALA A 183 21.51 21.84 17.48
N LEU A 184 22.20 20.89 16.86
CA LEU A 184 22.21 20.78 15.41
C LEU A 184 20.80 20.40 14.92
N TRP A 185 20.45 20.78 13.70
CA TRP A 185 19.14 20.48 13.12
C TRP A 185 19.23 19.90 11.72
N MET A 186 18.72 18.68 11.56
CA MET A 186 18.51 18.06 10.26
C MET A 186 17.04 18.17 9.86
N VAL A 187 16.80 18.56 8.61
CA VAL A 187 15.48 18.52 7.98
C VAL A 187 15.47 17.54 6.82
N ASP A 188 14.75 16.43 6.93
CA ASP A 188 14.51 15.52 5.81
C ASP A 188 13.66 16.24 4.74
N CYS A 189 14.30 16.59 3.63
CA CYS A 189 13.71 17.36 2.54
C CYS A 189 13.32 16.48 1.33
N VAL A 190 13.21 15.16 1.52
CA VAL A 190 12.85 14.20 0.45
C VAL A 190 11.53 14.54 -0.24
N GLN A 191 10.55 15.05 0.51
CA GLN A 191 9.25 15.47 -0.03
C GLN A 191 9.15 16.97 -0.29
N ALA A 192 10.24 17.73 -0.12
CA ALA A 192 10.22 19.18 -0.33
C ALA A 192 10.65 19.57 -1.76
N LEU A 193 11.64 18.88 -2.33
CA LEU A 193 12.22 19.26 -3.62
C LEU A 193 11.16 19.28 -4.73
N GLY A 194 11.00 20.43 -5.38
CA GLY A 194 10.02 20.65 -6.44
C GLY A 194 8.56 20.75 -5.97
N LYS A 195 8.30 20.68 -4.66
CA LYS A 195 6.95 20.77 -4.07
C LYS A 195 6.80 21.95 -3.11
N LEU A 196 7.90 22.36 -2.48
CA LEU A 196 7.99 23.49 -1.56
C LEU A 196 9.10 24.45 -2.01
N PRO A 197 8.96 25.76 -1.76
CA PRO A 197 10.07 26.70 -1.93
C PRO A 197 11.20 26.37 -0.95
N LEU A 198 12.44 26.45 -1.42
CA LEU A 198 13.64 26.17 -0.64
C LEU A 198 14.56 27.40 -0.65
N ALA A 199 15.05 27.77 0.52
CA ALA A 199 16.00 28.86 0.71
C ALA A 199 16.95 28.52 1.87
N LEU A 200 17.73 27.45 1.71
CA LEU A 200 18.49 26.86 2.83
C LEU A 200 19.43 27.85 3.51
N ASP A 201 20.04 28.78 2.77
CA ASP A 201 20.95 29.80 3.31
C ASP A 201 20.28 30.79 4.29
N THR A 202 18.95 30.96 4.21
CA THR A 202 18.22 31.83 5.14
C THR A 202 17.71 31.08 6.37
N THR A 203 17.99 29.77 6.47
CA THR A 203 17.54 28.92 7.56
C THR A 203 18.68 28.57 8.52
N ARG A 204 18.32 28.07 9.71
CA ARG A 204 19.30 27.47 10.64
C ARG A 204 19.51 25.96 10.41
N ILE A 205 18.99 25.41 9.31
CA ILE A 205 19.06 23.98 9.02
C ILE A 205 20.52 23.61 8.77
N ASP A 206 21.07 22.70 9.57
CA ASP A 206 22.46 22.26 9.45
C ASP A 206 22.63 21.20 8.37
N TYR A 207 21.62 20.33 8.21
CA TYR A 207 21.64 19.23 7.26
C TYR A 207 20.30 19.11 6.54
N ALA A 208 20.32 18.98 5.22
CA ALA A 208 19.11 18.68 4.45
C ALA A 208 19.39 17.58 3.41
N PRO A 209 18.99 16.33 3.67
CA PRO A 209 19.03 15.26 2.68
C PRO A 209 17.87 15.35 1.68
N PHE A 210 18.13 14.95 0.44
CA PHE A 210 17.19 14.91 -0.67
C PHE A 210 17.34 13.61 -1.46
N SER A 211 16.30 13.24 -2.21
CA SER A 211 16.30 12.03 -3.04
C SER A 211 15.78 12.34 -4.45
N GLY A 212 16.52 11.94 -5.48
CA GLY A 212 16.17 12.26 -6.86
C GLY A 212 14.89 11.56 -7.35
N HIS A 213 14.67 10.30 -6.96
CA HIS A 213 13.54 9.50 -7.45
C HIS A 213 12.16 9.89 -6.88
N LYS A 214 12.10 10.92 -6.03
CA LYS A 214 10.83 11.56 -5.61
C LYS A 214 10.43 12.73 -6.51
N LEU A 215 11.32 13.13 -7.42
CA LEU A 215 11.11 14.17 -8.41
C LEU A 215 11.79 13.80 -9.72
N TYR A 216 11.31 12.75 -10.34
CA TYR A 216 11.60 12.36 -11.72
C TYR A 216 13.06 12.11 -12.11
N ALA A 217 14.00 12.01 -11.17
CA ALA A 217 15.35 11.54 -11.44
C ALA A 217 15.44 10.01 -11.29
N PRO A 218 16.49 9.37 -11.85
CA PRO A 218 16.74 7.95 -11.62
C PRO A 218 16.83 7.57 -10.13
N LYS A 219 16.54 6.31 -9.80
CA LYS A 219 16.83 5.76 -8.47
C LYS A 219 18.35 5.63 -8.28
N GLY A 220 18.82 5.67 -7.03
CA GLY A 220 20.25 5.53 -6.71
C GLY A 220 21.06 6.83 -6.79
N ILE A 221 20.39 7.98 -6.71
CA ILE A 221 21.03 9.30 -6.58
C ILE A 221 20.24 10.20 -5.61
N GLY A 222 20.97 10.93 -4.78
CA GLY A 222 20.45 11.92 -3.84
C GLY A 222 21.42 13.09 -3.65
N LEU A 223 21.04 14.01 -2.77
CA LEU A 223 21.85 15.15 -2.37
C LEU A 223 21.85 15.28 -0.84
N LEU A 224 22.95 15.77 -0.29
CA LEU A 224 23.02 16.26 1.08
C LEU A 224 23.53 17.70 1.06
N TYR A 225 22.72 18.62 1.57
CA TYR A 225 23.19 19.94 1.97
C TYR A 225 23.76 19.90 3.38
N VAL A 226 24.89 20.55 3.58
CA VAL A 226 25.53 20.78 4.88
C VAL A 226 25.83 22.26 5.01
N ARG A 227 25.24 22.91 6.01
CA ARG A 227 25.41 24.35 6.25
C ARG A 227 26.87 24.70 6.46
N GLU A 228 27.27 25.89 6.02
CA GLU A 228 28.60 26.40 6.31
C GLU A 228 28.83 26.46 7.84
N GLY A 229 29.96 25.92 8.29
CA GLY A 229 30.30 25.82 9.70
C GLY A 229 29.65 24.65 10.46
N ALA A 230 28.68 23.93 9.87
CA ALA A 230 28.17 22.70 10.47
C ALA A 230 29.24 21.58 10.42
N PRO A 231 29.31 20.72 11.46
CA PRO A 231 30.29 19.64 11.48
C PRO A 231 29.98 18.60 10.40
N TYR A 232 31.03 17.92 9.92
CA TYR A 232 30.91 16.92 8.87
C TYR A 232 31.86 15.76 9.11
N THR A 233 31.31 14.55 9.08
CA THR A 233 32.07 13.30 9.13
C THR A 233 31.69 12.45 7.92
N ALA A 234 32.67 12.10 7.09
CA ALA A 234 32.45 11.27 5.92
C ALA A 234 31.97 9.87 6.33
N LEU A 235 30.84 9.43 5.78
CA LEU A 235 30.34 8.05 5.95
C LEU A 235 31.16 7.05 5.12
N MET A 236 31.62 7.48 3.94
CA MET A 236 32.46 6.69 3.03
C MET A 236 33.80 7.40 2.79
N CYS A 237 34.86 6.82 3.33
CA CYS A 237 36.24 7.30 3.22
C CYS A 237 37.02 6.51 2.15
N GLY A 238 37.99 7.14 1.49
CA GLY A 238 38.73 6.53 0.38
C GLY A 238 39.34 7.54 -0.59
N GLY A 239 39.13 7.31 -1.89
CA GLY A 239 39.89 7.90 -3.01
C GLY A 239 39.70 9.40 -3.30
N GLY A 240 39.17 10.19 -2.38
CA GLY A 240 39.18 11.66 -2.50
C GLY A 240 38.04 12.27 -3.33
N GLN A 241 37.07 11.48 -3.82
CA GLN A 241 35.88 12.00 -4.52
C GLN A 241 35.06 12.94 -3.62
N GLU A 242 34.28 13.84 -4.23
CA GLU A 242 33.52 14.89 -3.53
C GLU A 242 34.44 15.71 -2.58
N SER A 243 35.66 16.03 -3.03
CA SER A 243 36.70 16.71 -2.24
C SER A 243 37.08 15.96 -0.94
N GLY A 244 37.10 14.63 -0.99
CA GLY A 244 37.39 13.74 0.13
C GLY A 244 36.21 13.54 1.09
N GLN A 245 35.05 14.10 0.79
CA GLN A 245 33.91 14.10 1.72
C GLN A 245 32.99 12.90 1.53
N ARG A 246 32.96 12.31 0.34
CA ARG A 246 32.17 11.12 0.03
C ARG A 246 32.88 10.35 -1.08
N SER A 247 33.63 9.32 -0.70
CA SER A 247 34.47 8.56 -1.63
C SER A 247 33.67 7.56 -2.48
N GLY A 248 34.32 7.10 -3.56
CA GLY A 248 33.75 6.20 -4.57
C GLY A 248 33.49 6.96 -5.87
N THR A 249 33.90 6.37 -6.99
CA THR A 249 33.71 6.96 -8.33
C THR A 249 32.27 7.44 -8.50
N GLU A 250 32.12 8.68 -9.00
CA GLU A 250 30.84 9.36 -9.06
C GLU A 250 29.84 8.63 -9.97
N ASN A 251 28.59 8.51 -9.53
CA ASN A 251 27.51 7.97 -10.35
C ASN A 251 27.11 9.00 -11.43
N MET A 252 27.91 9.11 -12.49
CA MET A 252 27.72 10.13 -13.53
C MET A 252 26.38 10.02 -14.25
N ALA A 253 25.82 8.81 -14.41
CA ALA A 253 24.49 8.62 -14.97
C ALA A 253 23.39 9.20 -14.06
N GLY A 254 23.47 8.90 -12.76
CA GLY A 254 22.56 9.46 -11.75
C GLY A 254 22.67 10.98 -11.64
N ILE A 255 23.90 11.51 -11.63
CA ILE A 255 24.19 12.95 -11.53
C ILE A 255 23.69 13.69 -12.77
N ALA A 256 23.90 13.16 -13.97
CA ALA A 256 23.37 13.74 -15.21
C ALA A 256 21.83 13.74 -15.21
N GLY A 257 21.21 12.61 -14.84
CA GLY A 257 19.76 12.50 -14.76
C GLY A 257 19.16 13.45 -13.73
N PHE A 258 19.76 13.55 -12.55
CA PHE A 258 19.28 14.48 -11.52
C PHE A 258 19.55 15.94 -11.91
N GLY A 259 20.70 16.23 -12.54
CA GLY A 259 21.03 17.54 -13.09
C GLY A 259 19.98 18.05 -14.08
N ALA A 260 19.48 17.19 -14.97
CA ALA A 260 18.42 17.57 -15.91
C ALA A 260 17.10 17.95 -15.20
N VAL A 261 16.74 17.26 -14.12
CA VAL A 261 15.57 17.62 -13.29
C VAL A 261 15.80 18.97 -12.60
N LEU A 262 16.99 19.19 -12.03
CA LEU A 262 17.33 20.45 -11.35
C LEU A 262 17.30 21.63 -12.32
N SER A 263 17.82 21.46 -13.54
CA SER A 263 17.71 22.45 -14.60
C SER A 263 16.26 22.74 -14.95
N ALA A 264 15.40 21.73 -15.09
CA ALA A 264 13.98 21.92 -15.37
C ALA A 264 13.22 22.65 -14.23
N LEU A 265 13.63 22.45 -12.97
CA LEU A 265 13.12 23.23 -11.84
C LEU A 265 13.57 24.69 -11.90
N GLU A 266 14.83 24.92 -12.23
CA GLU A 266 15.45 26.24 -12.28
C GLU A 266 14.88 27.10 -13.41
N GLU A 267 14.73 26.53 -14.60
CA GLU A 267 14.19 27.20 -15.79
C GLU A 267 12.69 27.51 -15.64
N GLY A 268 11.97 26.70 -14.86
CA GLY A 268 10.53 26.79 -14.71
C GLY A 268 9.77 26.27 -15.95
N GLY A 269 8.43 26.29 -15.88
CA GLY A 269 7.55 25.92 -16.99
C GLY A 269 7.42 24.41 -17.28
N THR A 270 8.37 23.58 -16.86
CA THR A 270 8.27 22.11 -17.00
C THR A 270 7.30 21.50 -15.99
N PHE A 271 7.35 21.98 -14.75
CA PHE A 271 6.53 21.49 -13.65
C PHE A 271 5.38 22.45 -13.38
N ARG A 272 4.21 21.91 -13.03
CA ARG A 272 3.06 22.73 -12.63
C ARG A 272 3.36 23.52 -11.37
N THR A 273 2.78 24.71 -11.31
CA THR A 273 2.86 25.60 -10.16
C THR A 273 2.11 25.02 -8.96
N HIS A 274 2.42 25.51 -7.76
CA HIS A 274 1.74 25.08 -6.53
C HIS A 274 0.21 25.24 -6.61
N ALA A 275 -0.28 26.35 -7.19
CA ALA A 275 -1.71 26.61 -7.33
C ALA A 275 -2.40 25.62 -8.28
N GLU A 276 -1.76 25.27 -9.39
CA GLU A 276 -2.31 24.25 -10.32
C GLU A 276 -2.33 22.87 -9.66
N LEU A 277 -1.29 22.50 -8.92
CA LEU A 277 -1.25 21.23 -8.19
C LEU A 277 -2.36 21.15 -7.13
N LEU A 278 -2.63 22.24 -6.40
CA LEU A 278 -3.76 22.32 -5.48
C LEU A 278 -5.08 22.06 -6.21
N ALA A 279 -5.32 22.71 -7.35
CA ALA A 279 -6.53 22.50 -8.14
C ALA A 279 -6.67 21.04 -8.62
N CYS A 280 -5.57 20.41 -9.04
CA CYS A 280 -5.55 18.98 -9.38
C CYS A 280 -5.92 18.09 -8.18
N ARG A 281 -5.35 18.37 -7.00
CA ARG A 281 -5.67 17.62 -5.78
C ARG A 281 -7.11 17.79 -5.35
N ASP A 282 -7.65 19.00 -5.42
CA ASP A 282 -9.01 19.30 -5.00
C ASP A 282 -10.04 18.60 -5.92
N ARG A 283 -9.74 18.47 -7.23
CA ARG A 283 -10.52 17.63 -8.16
C ARG A 283 -10.51 16.16 -7.76
N LEU A 284 -9.35 15.60 -7.45
CA LEU A 284 -9.24 14.21 -6.97
C LEU A 284 -9.96 14.00 -5.63
N ALA A 285 -9.85 14.97 -4.71
CA ALA A 285 -10.55 14.94 -3.43
C ALA A 285 -12.06 14.98 -3.62
N GLY A 286 -12.57 15.83 -4.51
CA GLY A 286 -13.98 15.87 -4.90
C GLY A 286 -14.46 14.53 -5.46
N ALA A 287 -13.71 13.95 -6.41
CA ALA A 287 -14.04 12.64 -6.98
C ALA A 287 -14.07 11.52 -5.92
N LEU A 288 -13.18 11.56 -4.91
CA LEU A 288 -13.20 10.61 -3.79
C LEU A 288 -14.45 10.78 -2.91
N VAL A 289 -14.86 12.02 -2.63
CA VAL A 289 -16.08 12.32 -1.87
C VAL A 289 -17.32 11.83 -2.61
N ASP A 290 -17.39 12.06 -3.92
CA ASP A 290 -18.49 11.62 -4.76
C ASP A 290 -18.54 10.09 -4.92
N ALA A 291 -17.38 9.44 -5.05
CA ALA A 291 -17.28 7.99 -5.23
C ALA A 291 -17.56 7.19 -3.95
N PHE A 292 -17.16 7.73 -2.78
CA PHE A 292 -17.19 6.99 -1.51
C PHE A 292 -17.90 7.80 -0.42
N PRO A 293 -19.23 7.62 -0.27
CA PRO A 293 -19.97 8.27 0.80
C PRO A 293 -19.36 8.00 2.18
N GLY A 294 -19.05 9.06 2.91
CA GLY A 294 -18.43 8.97 4.24
C GLY A 294 -16.90 8.80 4.23
N VAL A 295 -16.22 8.97 3.08
CA VAL A 295 -14.75 9.07 3.04
C VAL A 295 -14.26 10.12 4.03
N VAL A 296 -13.17 9.80 4.72
CA VAL A 296 -12.54 10.70 5.68
C VAL A 296 -11.11 10.93 5.27
N PHE A 297 -10.71 12.20 5.14
CA PHE A 297 -9.31 12.57 4.98
C PHE A 297 -8.63 12.54 6.36
N ASN A 298 -7.52 11.82 6.45
CA ASN A 298 -6.82 11.59 7.72
C ASN A 298 -5.91 12.75 8.12
N ALA A 299 -5.83 13.80 7.30
CA ALA A 299 -5.02 14.99 7.53
C ALA A 299 -5.68 16.23 6.90
N PRO A 300 -5.59 17.42 7.52
CA PRO A 300 -6.13 18.66 6.95
C PRO A 300 -5.47 19.03 5.63
N LEU A 301 -6.27 19.16 4.57
CA LEU A 301 -5.75 19.40 3.22
C LEU A 301 -5.11 20.79 3.06
N GLU A 302 -5.54 21.79 3.83
CA GLU A 302 -4.93 23.13 3.83
C GLU A 302 -3.49 23.15 4.37
N HIS A 303 -3.06 22.08 5.05
CA HIS A 303 -1.72 21.95 5.62
C HIS A 303 -0.90 20.84 4.93
N ALA A 304 -1.51 20.11 4.01
CA ALA A 304 -0.86 19.05 3.27
C ALA A 304 -0.27 19.56 1.94
N LEU A 305 0.74 18.84 1.44
CA LEU A 305 1.29 19.03 0.11
C LEU A 305 0.18 19.03 -0.94
N PRO A 306 0.32 19.84 -2.01
CA PRO A 306 -0.68 19.95 -3.06
C PRO A 306 -0.74 18.70 -3.94
N THR A 307 0.04 17.67 -3.64
CA THR A 307 0.12 16.43 -4.43
C THR A 307 -0.19 15.18 -3.63
N THR A 308 -0.68 15.31 -2.40
CA THR A 308 -0.87 14.17 -1.48
C THR A 308 -2.26 14.19 -0.86
N LEU A 309 -2.91 13.03 -0.87
CA LEU A 309 -4.15 12.74 -0.18
C LEU A 309 -3.93 11.48 0.67
N ASN A 310 -4.39 11.52 1.91
CA ASN A 310 -4.46 10.36 2.79
C ASN A 310 -5.89 10.25 3.31
N PHE A 311 -6.56 9.14 3.00
CA PHE A 311 -7.98 8.98 3.30
C PHE A 311 -8.31 7.56 3.70
N SER A 312 -9.44 7.38 4.40
CA SER A 312 -10.00 6.09 4.75
C SER A 312 -11.48 6.06 4.37
N VAL A 313 -11.97 4.92 3.90
CA VAL A 313 -13.40 4.71 3.62
C VAL A 313 -13.98 3.81 4.73
N PRO A 314 -15.04 4.23 5.43
CA PRO A 314 -15.67 3.42 6.48
C PRO A 314 -16.06 2.02 5.98
N ASN A 315 -15.92 1.01 6.84
CA ASN A 315 -16.26 -0.39 6.57
C ASN A 315 -15.52 -1.04 5.38
N ARG A 316 -14.45 -0.40 4.88
CA ARG A 316 -13.57 -0.94 3.83
C ARG A 316 -12.15 -1.04 4.35
N SER A 317 -11.47 -2.13 4.03
CA SER A 317 -10.05 -2.27 4.31
C SER A 317 -9.21 -1.53 3.25
N SER A 318 -8.00 -1.14 3.62
CA SER A 318 -7.03 -0.53 2.68
C SER A 318 -6.72 -1.47 1.51
N LYS A 319 -6.63 -2.78 1.78
CA LYS A 319 -6.40 -3.82 0.77
C LYS A 319 -7.52 -3.86 -0.28
N GLU A 320 -8.78 -3.79 0.13
CA GLU A 320 -9.92 -3.82 -0.80
C GLU A 320 -9.92 -2.59 -1.71
N LEU A 321 -9.66 -1.41 -1.15
CA LEU A 321 -9.58 -0.18 -1.93
C LEU A 321 -8.39 -0.22 -2.90
N LEU A 322 -7.23 -0.71 -2.46
CA LEU A 322 -6.06 -0.90 -3.31
C LEU A 322 -6.34 -1.82 -4.48
N ASP A 323 -6.91 -3.00 -4.21
CA ASP A 323 -7.24 -3.99 -5.24
C ASP A 323 -8.27 -3.41 -6.23
N LEU A 324 -9.26 -2.66 -5.73
CA LEU A 324 -10.26 -1.96 -6.55
C LEU A 324 -9.66 -0.88 -7.47
N PHE A 325 -8.86 0.03 -6.91
CA PHE A 325 -8.18 1.06 -7.71
C PHE A 325 -7.27 0.44 -8.75
N ASP A 326 -6.52 -0.60 -8.36
CA ASP A 326 -5.58 -1.29 -9.24
C ASP A 326 -6.31 -2.00 -10.39
N ALA A 327 -7.50 -2.56 -10.14
CA ALA A 327 -8.40 -3.10 -11.17
C ALA A 327 -8.94 -2.01 -12.11
N ALA A 328 -9.15 -0.79 -11.63
CA ALA A 328 -9.44 0.38 -12.45
C ALA A 328 -8.18 0.97 -13.14
N GLY A 329 -7.00 0.37 -13.01
CA GLY A 329 -5.76 0.88 -13.60
C GLY A 329 -5.18 2.09 -12.86
N VAL A 330 -5.58 2.33 -11.61
CA VAL A 330 -5.10 3.41 -10.74
C VAL A 330 -4.16 2.82 -9.67
N ARG A 331 -2.92 3.29 -9.60
CA ARG A 331 -1.92 2.78 -8.64
C ARG A 331 -1.86 3.70 -7.42
N VAL A 332 -2.24 3.21 -6.25
CA VAL A 332 -2.17 3.91 -4.95
C VAL A 332 -1.48 3.02 -3.90
N SER A 333 -1.33 3.49 -2.66
CA SER A 333 -0.64 2.75 -1.57
C SER A 333 -1.43 2.80 -0.25
N ALA A 334 -1.19 1.87 0.69
CA ALA A 334 -1.84 1.86 2.02
C ALA A 334 -1.11 2.69 3.10
N GLY A 335 0.00 3.35 2.75
CA GLY A 335 0.88 4.06 3.69
C GLY A 335 2.31 4.18 3.13
N SER A 336 3.33 4.35 3.98
CA SER A 336 4.72 4.29 3.52
C SER A 336 5.03 2.94 2.83
N ALA A 337 5.76 2.96 1.70
CA ALA A 337 6.03 1.73 0.92
C ALA A 337 6.71 0.62 1.76
N CYS A 338 7.50 1.00 2.77
CA CYS A 338 8.15 0.07 3.69
C CYS A 338 7.20 -0.59 4.71
N SER A 339 6.09 0.05 5.09
CA SER A 339 5.05 -0.54 5.95
C SER A 339 4.02 -1.32 5.14
N ALA A 340 3.72 -0.91 3.91
CA ALA A 340 2.77 -1.57 3.02
C ALA A 340 3.12 -3.05 2.75
N ALA A 341 4.41 -3.36 2.59
CA ALA A 341 4.88 -4.74 2.37
C ALA A 341 4.72 -5.66 3.60
N ARG A 342 4.50 -5.11 4.80
CA ARG A 342 4.41 -5.85 6.07
C ARG A 342 3.01 -5.84 6.69
N ALA A 343 2.02 -5.23 6.03
CA ALA A 343 0.65 -5.06 6.54
C ALA A 343 0.57 -4.50 7.98
N ALA A 344 1.56 -3.70 8.39
CA ALA A 344 1.62 -3.10 9.72
C ALA A 344 0.83 -1.77 9.72
N PRO A 345 0.12 -1.43 10.83
CA PRO A 345 -0.54 -0.14 11.00
C PRO A 345 0.38 1.05 10.73
N SER A 346 -0.20 2.18 10.34
CA SER A 346 0.56 3.39 10.08
C SER A 346 1.01 4.03 11.39
N TYR A 347 2.29 3.89 11.73
CA TYR A 347 2.87 4.60 12.89
C TYR A 347 2.73 6.13 12.78
N VAL A 348 2.57 6.68 11.56
CA VAL A 348 2.32 8.11 11.34
C VAL A 348 0.92 8.47 11.81
N LEU A 349 -0.11 7.73 11.37
CA LEU A 349 -1.49 7.97 11.78
C LEU A 349 -1.71 7.63 13.26
N ASP A 350 -1.02 6.60 13.77
CA ASP A 350 -1.02 6.25 15.19
C ASP A 350 -0.42 7.40 16.04
N ALA A 351 0.67 8.03 15.56
CA ALA A 351 1.26 9.21 16.21
C ALA A 351 0.33 10.45 16.18
N MET A 352 -0.57 10.53 15.20
CA MET A 352 -1.64 11.53 15.13
C MET A 352 -2.85 11.18 16.00
N GLY A 353 -2.87 10.03 16.65
CA GLY A 353 -4.02 9.58 17.46
C GLY A 353 -5.23 9.15 16.62
N VAL A 354 -5.02 8.81 15.35
CA VAL A 354 -6.08 8.26 14.50
C VAL A 354 -6.51 6.89 15.02
N PRO A 355 -7.83 6.59 15.14
CA PRO A 355 -8.28 5.30 15.63
C PRO A 355 -7.70 4.13 14.83
N ALA A 356 -7.27 3.05 15.52
CA ALA A 356 -6.56 1.92 14.90
C ALA A 356 -7.28 1.32 13.68
N GLY A 357 -8.61 1.18 13.74
CA GLY A 357 -9.41 0.69 12.61
C GLY A 357 -9.36 1.62 11.38
N ARG A 358 -9.28 2.93 11.58
CA ARG A 358 -9.12 3.93 10.51
C ARG A 358 -7.68 3.98 9.99
N SER A 359 -6.70 3.88 10.89
CA SER A 359 -5.27 3.81 10.55
C SER A 359 -4.98 2.59 9.66
N ALA A 360 -5.55 1.43 9.97
CA ALA A 360 -5.40 0.21 9.19
C ALA A 360 -6.09 0.24 7.81
N SER A 361 -7.09 1.11 7.62
CA SER A 361 -7.82 1.27 6.35
C SER A 361 -7.36 2.45 5.50
N ALA A 362 -6.29 3.14 5.91
CA ALA A 362 -5.80 4.31 5.19
C ALA A 362 -5.26 3.97 3.80
N VAL A 363 -5.50 4.88 2.86
CA VAL A 363 -5.00 4.88 1.49
C VAL A 363 -4.30 6.22 1.26
N ARG A 364 -3.07 6.14 0.77
CA ARG A 364 -2.30 7.27 0.27
C ARG A 364 -2.36 7.29 -1.26
N MET A 365 -2.85 8.41 -1.76
CA MET A 365 -2.86 8.78 -3.17
C MET A 365 -1.95 9.98 -3.35
N SER A 366 -1.00 9.89 -4.28
CA SER A 366 -0.04 10.97 -4.53
C SER A 366 0.39 11.04 -5.98
N PHE A 367 0.39 12.24 -6.55
CA PHE A 367 0.85 12.47 -7.92
C PHE A 367 2.11 13.33 -7.92
N GLY A 368 2.78 13.42 -9.07
CA GLY A 368 3.96 14.26 -9.22
C GLY A 368 3.66 15.52 -10.02
N PRO A 369 4.55 16.51 -10.01
CA PRO A 369 4.27 17.82 -10.60
C PRO A 369 4.29 17.89 -12.15
N LEU A 370 4.41 16.77 -12.86
CA LEU A 370 4.29 16.69 -14.33
C LEU A 370 2.90 16.28 -14.83
N VAL A 371 1.95 16.00 -13.93
CA VAL A 371 0.60 15.58 -14.37
C VAL A 371 -0.09 16.69 -15.15
N ASP A 372 -0.83 16.32 -16.19
CA ASP A 372 -1.67 17.23 -16.96
C ASP A 372 -3.16 17.09 -16.58
N ASP A 373 -4.01 17.92 -17.17
CA ASP A 373 -5.44 17.92 -16.86
C ASP A 373 -6.14 16.63 -17.31
N ALA A 374 -5.71 16.06 -18.44
CA ALA A 374 -6.24 14.82 -18.97
C ALA A 374 -5.97 13.63 -18.04
N PHE A 375 -4.76 13.57 -17.45
CA PHE A 375 -4.41 12.58 -16.43
C PHE A 375 -5.31 12.69 -15.20
N ILE A 376 -5.58 13.92 -14.74
CA ILE A 376 -6.46 14.16 -13.57
C ILE A 376 -7.92 13.85 -13.89
N ASP A 377 -8.41 14.19 -15.09
CA ASP A 377 -9.77 13.87 -15.53
C ASP A 377 -9.99 12.35 -15.64
N ASP A 378 -9.02 11.63 -16.22
CA ASP A 378 -9.07 10.17 -16.29
C ASP A 378 -9.02 9.58 -14.87
N ALA A 379 -8.17 10.09 -13.98
CA ALA A 379 -8.13 9.66 -12.59
C ALA A 379 -9.48 9.88 -11.87
N CYS A 380 -10.10 11.05 -12.01
CA CYS A 380 -11.43 11.33 -11.44
C CYS A 380 -12.48 10.36 -12.00
N THR A 381 -12.49 10.14 -13.31
CA THR A 381 -13.43 9.21 -13.98
C THR A 381 -13.28 7.79 -13.42
N ARG A 382 -12.05 7.32 -13.25
CA ARG A 382 -11.78 5.97 -12.72
C ARG A 382 -12.06 5.85 -11.23
N ILE A 383 -11.85 6.90 -10.44
CA ILE A 383 -12.26 6.95 -9.03
C ILE A 383 -13.79 6.84 -8.93
N LEU A 384 -14.55 7.60 -9.72
CA LEU A 384 -16.01 7.52 -9.77
C LEU A 384 -16.50 6.13 -10.18
N ARG A 385 -15.82 5.51 -11.16
CA ARG A 385 -16.09 4.11 -11.55
C ARG A 385 -15.85 3.13 -10.39
N CYS A 386 -14.84 3.34 -9.57
CA CYS A 386 -14.61 2.52 -8.37
C CYS A 386 -15.77 2.66 -7.38
N GLY A 387 -16.27 3.88 -7.16
CA GLY A 387 -17.47 4.12 -6.35
C GLY A 387 -18.71 3.40 -6.88
N GLN A 388 -18.95 3.51 -8.19
CA GLN A 388 -20.04 2.79 -8.88
C GLN A 388 -19.89 1.27 -8.75
N ALA A 389 -18.68 0.74 -8.88
CA ALA A 389 -18.40 -0.68 -8.76
C ALA A 389 -18.63 -1.21 -7.34
N LEU A 390 -18.36 -0.41 -6.30
CA LEU A 390 -18.72 -0.77 -4.92
C LEU A 390 -20.22 -0.68 -4.65
N ALA A 391 -20.93 0.22 -5.34
CA ALA A 391 -22.37 0.40 -5.19
C ALA A 391 -23.19 -0.54 -6.09
N ALA A 392 -22.55 -1.21 -7.05
CA ALA A 392 -23.23 -2.10 -7.99
C ALA A 392 -23.90 -3.25 -7.22
N PRO A 393 -25.15 -3.62 -7.57
CA PRO A 393 -25.82 -4.75 -6.97
C PRO A 393 -25.03 -6.03 -7.28
N ASN A 394 -24.71 -6.79 -6.23
CA ASN A 394 -24.08 -8.09 -6.41
C ASN A 394 -25.12 -9.08 -6.98
N PRO A 395 -24.78 -9.86 -8.02
CA PRO A 395 -25.63 -10.94 -8.48
C PRO A 395 -25.85 -11.95 -7.34
N PRO A 396 -26.95 -12.71 -7.39
CA PRO A 396 -27.27 -13.74 -6.40
C PRO A 396 -26.11 -14.73 -6.26
N ALA A 397 -25.51 -14.79 -5.09
CA ALA A 397 -24.39 -15.66 -4.79
C ALA A 397 -24.94 -16.89 -4.07
N GLY A 398 -25.19 -18.01 -4.75
CA GLY A 398 -25.79 -19.18 -4.08
C GLY A 398 -25.10 -19.55 -2.75
N LEU A 399 -23.77 -19.45 -2.71
CA LEU A 399 -22.94 -19.57 -1.50
C LEU A 399 -21.81 -18.53 -1.54
N GLU A 400 -21.68 -17.71 -0.50
CA GLU A 400 -20.61 -16.72 -0.34
C GLU A 400 -19.83 -17.00 0.96
N GLN A 401 -18.52 -17.18 0.86
CA GLN A 401 -17.61 -17.36 1.99
C GLN A 401 -17.18 -16.00 2.55
N LEU A 402 -17.32 -15.83 3.86
CA LEU A 402 -16.85 -14.69 4.64
C LEU A 402 -15.56 -15.07 5.35
N GLU A 403 -14.58 -14.17 5.38
CA GLU A 403 -13.33 -14.39 6.14
C GLU A 403 -12.87 -13.14 6.90
N SER A 404 -12.52 -13.30 8.18
CA SER A 404 -11.93 -12.24 9.00
C SER A 404 -11.14 -12.79 10.17
N GLY A 405 -9.86 -12.43 10.30
CA GLY A 405 -9.05 -12.80 11.47
C GLY A 405 -8.88 -14.31 11.67
N GLY A 406 -8.91 -15.09 10.57
CA GLY A 406 -8.92 -16.56 10.61
C GLY A 406 -10.31 -17.18 10.76
N ALA A 407 -11.33 -16.40 11.12
CA ALA A 407 -12.74 -16.80 11.10
C ALA A 407 -13.24 -16.99 9.67
N SER A 408 -13.94 -18.11 9.43
CA SER A 408 -14.70 -18.36 8.21
C SER A 408 -16.19 -18.45 8.57
N GLY A 409 -17.03 -17.78 7.77
CA GLY A 409 -18.48 -17.89 7.84
C GLY A 409 -19.08 -17.94 6.45
N TRP A 410 -20.40 -18.07 6.37
CA TRP A 410 -21.10 -18.31 5.12
C TRP A 410 -22.37 -17.49 5.03
N LEU A 411 -22.62 -16.92 3.85
CA LEU A 411 -23.91 -16.39 3.46
C LEU A 411 -24.48 -17.29 2.36
N LEU A 412 -25.71 -17.71 2.55
CA LEU A 412 -26.50 -18.51 1.61
C LEU A 412 -27.54 -17.59 1.02
N PHE A 413 -27.60 -17.48 -0.31
CA PHE A 413 -28.63 -16.68 -0.96
C PHE A 413 -29.53 -17.56 -1.81
N ASP A 414 -30.81 -17.20 -1.91
CA ASP A 414 -31.68 -17.78 -2.92
C ASP A 414 -31.24 -17.37 -4.34
N ALA A 415 -31.78 -18.03 -5.36
CA ALA A 415 -31.41 -17.79 -6.76
C ALA A 415 -31.71 -16.35 -7.23
N GLU A 416 -32.61 -15.64 -6.55
CA GLU A 416 -32.95 -14.24 -6.85
C GLU A 416 -32.19 -13.23 -5.96
N GLY A 417 -31.44 -13.68 -4.96
CA GLY A 417 -30.69 -12.84 -4.01
C GLY A 417 -31.58 -12.04 -3.04
N ARG A 418 -32.86 -12.38 -2.94
CA ARG A 418 -33.86 -11.69 -2.10
C ARG A 418 -33.83 -12.15 -0.66
N ASP A 419 -33.51 -13.43 -0.44
CA ASP A 419 -33.48 -14.04 0.89
C ASP A 419 -32.07 -14.58 1.16
N CYS A 420 -31.63 -14.45 2.42
CA CYS A 420 -30.32 -14.89 2.88
C CYS A 420 -30.38 -15.64 4.21
N ILE A 421 -29.51 -16.64 4.37
CA ILE A 421 -29.21 -17.27 5.66
C ILE A 421 -27.72 -17.08 5.95
N ALA A 422 -27.38 -16.70 7.18
CA ALA A 422 -25.99 -16.60 7.64
C ALA A 422 -25.62 -17.77 8.56
N ILE A 423 -24.44 -18.36 8.35
CA ILE A 423 -23.90 -19.45 9.19
C ILE A 423 -22.50 -19.05 9.63
N ASP A 424 -22.24 -19.08 10.93
CA ASP A 424 -20.97 -18.70 11.55
C ASP A 424 -20.42 -17.32 11.09
N PRO A 425 -21.25 -16.27 10.93
CA PRO A 425 -20.74 -14.99 10.44
C PRO A 425 -19.67 -14.45 11.41
N PRO A 426 -18.50 -14.01 10.92
CA PRO A 426 -17.50 -13.42 11.81
C PRO A 426 -18.05 -12.15 12.46
N ALA A 427 -17.99 -12.04 13.78
CA ALA A 427 -18.53 -10.89 14.52
C ALA A 427 -17.98 -9.55 14.01
N ALA A 428 -16.70 -9.51 13.63
CA ALA A 428 -16.05 -8.32 13.07
C ALA A 428 -16.65 -7.86 11.73
N LEU A 429 -17.35 -8.74 11.01
CA LEU A 429 -17.99 -8.45 9.74
C LEU A 429 -19.49 -8.13 9.87
N ALA A 430 -20.12 -8.35 11.02
CA ALA A 430 -21.57 -8.19 11.18
C ALA A 430 -22.11 -6.81 10.73
N PRO A 431 -21.49 -5.66 11.09
CA PRO A 431 -21.92 -4.35 10.60
C PRO A 431 -21.86 -4.23 9.07
N ARG A 432 -20.82 -4.79 8.45
CA ARG A 432 -20.63 -4.79 7.00
C ARG A 432 -21.65 -5.68 6.31
N ILE A 433 -21.85 -6.90 6.80
CA ILE A 433 -22.85 -7.84 6.26
C ILE A 433 -24.22 -7.19 6.31
N ALA A 434 -24.59 -6.60 7.45
CA ALA A 434 -25.88 -5.93 7.60
C ALA A 434 -26.05 -4.74 6.63
N ALA A 435 -25.00 -3.95 6.41
CA ALA A 435 -25.02 -2.86 5.43
C ALA A 435 -25.17 -3.40 3.99
N ASP A 436 -24.41 -4.44 3.63
CA ASP A 436 -24.43 -5.06 2.31
C ASP A 436 -25.79 -5.73 2.03
N LEU A 437 -26.41 -6.43 2.99
CA LEU A 437 -27.74 -7.02 2.84
C LEU A 437 -28.82 -5.95 2.64
N ARG A 438 -28.79 -4.87 3.43
CA ARG A 438 -29.71 -3.73 3.27
C ARG A 438 -29.57 -3.06 1.91
N ALA A 439 -28.35 -2.82 1.46
CA ALA A 439 -28.09 -2.21 0.16
C ALA A 439 -28.64 -3.07 -1.00
N ARG A 440 -28.65 -4.40 -0.83
CA ARG A 440 -29.24 -5.36 -1.79
C ARG A 440 -30.77 -5.46 -1.68
N GLY A 441 -31.38 -4.92 -0.63
CA GLY A 441 -32.78 -5.22 -0.29
C GLY A 441 -33.01 -6.69 0.07
N CYS A 442 -31.95 -7.37 0.54
CA CYS A 442 -31.97 -8.79 0.87
C CYS A 442 -32.43 -9.00 2.33
N ARG A 443 -33.39 -9.90 2.53
CA ARG A 443 -33.93 -10.25 3.84
C ARG A 443 -33.10 -11.36 4.46
N LEU A 444 -32.57 -11.12 5.66
CA LEU A 444 -31.97 -12.17 6.47
C LEU A 444 -33.08 -13.02 7.09
N LEU A 445 -33.25 -14.25 6.63
CA LEU A 445 -34.27 -15.19 7.13
C LEU A 445 -33.86 -15.77 8.50
N ALA A 446 -32.57 -15.98 8.68
CA ALA A 446 -32.03 -16.81 9.73
C ALA A 446 -30.51 -16.58 9.86
N CYS A 447 -29.99 -16.67 11.08
CA CYS A 447 -28.57 -16.55 11.34
C CYS A 447 -28.18 -17.40 12.55
N PHE A 448 -27.20 -18.30 12.39
CA PHE A 448 -26.84 -19.27 13.43
C PHE A 448 -25.34 -19.44 13.55
N ASP A 449 -24.90 -19.74 14.77
CA ASP A 449 -23.57 -20.29 15.03
C ASP A 449 -23.66 -21.81 15.19
N THR A 450 -22.74 -22.53 14.54
CA THR A 450 -22.46 -23.93 14.83
C THR A 450 -21.71 -24.05 16.15
N SER A 451 -21.60 -25.26 16.72
CA SER A 451 -20.96 -25.51 18.02
C SER A 451 -19.49 -25.05 18.13
N HIS A 452 -18.89 -24.64 17.02
CA HIS A 452 -17.50 -24.18 16.92
C HIS A 452 -17.36 -22.89 16.07
N GLY A 453 -18.45 -22.13 15.93
CA GLY A 453 -18.56 -20.92 15.10
C GLY A 453 -17.83 -19.69 15.64
N ALA A 454 -17.79 -18.63 14.82
CA ALA A 454 -17.12 -17.37 15.15
C ALA A 454 -17.91 -16.46 16.11
N GLY A 455 -19.12 -16.87 16.52
CA GLY A 455 -19.91 -16.21 17.58
C GLY A 455 -20.49 -14.85 17.15
N GLY A 456 -20.70 -14.64 15.85
CA GLY A 456 -21.19 -13.37 15.32
C GLY A 456 -22.68 -13.37 14.98
N ALA A 457 -23.40 -14.48 15.21
CA ALA A 457 -24.80 -14.58 14.82
C ALA A 457 -25.68 -13.57 15.58
N ASP A 458 -25.51 -13.47 16.89
CA ASP A 458 -26.27 -12.54 17.73
C ASP A 458 -26.09 -11.08 17.29
N ALA A 459 -24.84 -10.68 17.01
CA ALA A 459 -24.53 -9.33 16.56
C ALA A 459 -25.18 -9.01 15.21
N LEU A 460 -25.21 -9.97 14.28
CA LEU A 460 -25.86 -9.78 12.98
C LEU A 460 -27.39 -9.78 13.11
N CYS A 461 -27.97 -10.64 13.93
CA CYS A 461 -29.39 -10.68 14.25
C CYS A 461 -29.88 -9.35 14.81
N GLU A 462 -29.17 -8.81 15.81
CA GLU A 462 -29.47 -7.50 16.41
C GLU A 462 -29.43 -6.39 15.35
N LEU A 463 -28.38 -6.39 14.52
CA LEU A 463 -28.25 -5.40 13.45
C LEU A 463 -29.31 -5.53 12.36
N MET A 464 -29.92 -6.70 12.16
CA MET A 464 -30.90 -6.95 11.09
C MET A 464 -32.34 -7.07 11.59
N ASP A 465 -32.57 -6.86 12.89
CA ASP A 465 -33.88 -7.02 13.56
C ASP A 465 -34.48 -8.43 13.34
N VAL A 466 -33.62 -9.44 13.38
CA VAL A 466 -34.00 -10.86 13.31
C VAL A 466 -33.96 -11.41 14.72
N ALA A 467 -35.03 -12.05 15.18
CA ALA A 467 -35.09 -12.60 16.52
C ALA A 467 -33.95 -13.62 16.74
N PRO A 468 -33.06 -13.42 17.74
CA PRO A 468 -32.08 -14.43 18.12
C PRO A 468 -32.85 -15.63 18.66
N GLY A 469 -32.75 -16.78 17.99
CA GLY A 469 -33.59 -17.93 18.28
C GLY A 469 -32.93 -19.23 17.90
N ALA A 470 -33.31 -20.30 18.60
CA ALA A 470 -32.84 -21.66 18.30
C ALA A 470 -33.00 -21.95 16.81
N ALA A 471 -31.93 -22.46 16.18
CA ALA A 471 -31.95 -22.76 14.75
C ALA A 471 -33.17 -23.65 14.43
N PRO A 472 -34.13 -23.15 13.61
CA PRO A 472 -35.31 -23.91 13.24
C PRO A 472 -34.86 -25.20 12.57
N GLU A 473 -35.64 -26.27 12.75
CA GLU A 473 -35.27 -27.58 12.22
C GLU A 473 -35.10 -27.53 10.69
N ALA A 474 -35.84 -26.65 10.00
CA ALA A 474 -35.65 -26.38 8.58
C ALA A 474 -35.96 -24.92 8.21
N VAL A 475 -35.21 -24.37 7.25
CA VAL A 475 -35.46 -23.06 6.62
C VAL A 475 -35.50 -23.22 5.10
N ALA A 476 -36.60 -22.79 4.48
CA ALA A 476 -36.69 -22.72 3.03
C ALA A 476 -35.90 -21.50 2.51
N LEU A 477 -35.10 -21.71 1.47
CA LEU A 477 -34.33 -20.67 0.78
C LEU A 477 -34.59 -20.79 -0.71
N GLY A 478 -35.67 -20.13 -1.18
CA GLY A 478 -36.18 -20.33 -2.54
C GLY A 478 -36.53 -21.80 -2.79
N PRO A 479 -35.97 -22.46 -3.83
CA PRO A 479 -36.20 -23.87 -4.11
C PRO A 479 -35.37 -24.84 -3.25
N ASP A 480 -34.44 -24.33 -2.44
CA ASP A 480 -33.59 -25.14 -1.57
C ASP A 480 -34.08 -25.16 -0.12
N LEU A 481 -33.61 -26.14 0.64
CA LEU A 481 -33.91 -26.33 2.05
C LEU A 481 -32.59 -26.40 2.83
N LEU A 482 -32.48 -25.61 3.90
CA LEU A 482 -31.47 -25.79 4.93
C LEU A 482 -32.08 -26.59 6.08
N LEU A 483 -31.62 -27.82 6.29
CA LEU A 483 -32.10 -28.74 7.32
C LEU A 483 -31.06 -28.87 8.44
N LYS A 484 -31.48 -28.75 9.71
CA LYS A 484 -30.64 -29.03 10.86
C LYS A 484 -30.58 -30.54 11.13
N ALA A 485 -29.38 -31.10 11.21
CA ALA A 485 -29.14 -32.52 11.47
C ALA A 485 -28.05 -32.68 12.55
N GLY A 486 -28.46 -32.84 13.81
CA GLY A 486 -27.54 -32.84 14.95
C GLY A 486 -26.83 -31.48 15.10
N ASP A 487 -25.50 -31.50 15.05
CA ASP A 487 -24.64 -30.31 15.10
C ASP A 487 -24.29 -29.75 13.70
N ALA A 488 -24.99 -30.20 12.66
CA ALA A 488 -24.76 -29.85 11.26
C ALA A 488 -25.96 -29.14 10.62
N PHE A 489 -25.68 -28.38 9.56
CA PHE A 489 -26.70 -27.88 8.65
C PHE A 489 -26.47 -28.43 7.24
N LEU A 490 -27.53 -28.95 6.63
CA LEU A 490 -27.51 -29.58 5.30
C LEU A 490 -28.27 -28.69 4.32
N LEU A 491 -27.60 -28.23 3.26
CA LEU A 491 -28.24 -27.47 2.19
C LEU A 491 -28.39 -28.32 0.93
N GLY A 492 -29.61 -28.39 0.41
CA GLY A 492 -29.87 -29.06 -0.86
C GLY A 492 -31.30 -28.88 -1.35
N ARG A 493 -31.64 -29.58 -2.44
CA ARG A 493 -32.98 -29.50 -3.04
C ARG A 493 -33.89 -30.55 -2.39
N PRO A 494 -35.01 -30.15 -1.76
CA PRO A 494 -35.89 -31.12 -1.10
C PRO A 494 -36.68 -31.94 -2.10
N GLU A 495 -37.03 -33.16 -1.71
CA GLU A 495 -38.01 -34.02 -2.37
C GLU A 495 -39.19 -34.21 -1.41
N GLY A 496 -40.29 -33.52 -1.67
CA GLY A 496 -41.42 -33.45 -0.73
C GLY A 496 -41.03 -32.77 0.58
N ALA A 497 -41.20 -33.46 1.71
CA ALA A 497 -40.85 -32.97 3.04
C ALA A 497 -39.46 -33.44 3.53
N SER A 498 -38.72 -34.19 2.71
CA SER A 498 -37.41 -34.75 3.06
C SER A 498 -36.29 -34.17 2.19
N LEU A 499 -35.08 -34.13 2.74
CA LEU A 499 -33.86 -33.78 2.01
C LEU A 499 -33.02 -35.05 1.83
N PRO A 500 -33.10 -35.73 0.67
CA PRO A 500 -32.39 -36.98 0.47
C PRO A 500 -30.86 -36.75 0.38
N PRO A 501 -30.02 -37.69 0.85
CA PRO A 501 -28.57 -37.49 0.94
C PRO A 501 -27.85 -37.09 -0.36
N ASP A 502 -28.32 -37.56 -1.50
CA ASP A 502 -27.78 -37.27 -2.84
C ASP A 502 -28.19 -35.87 -3.38
N ALA A 503 -29.22 -35.27 -2.80
CA ALA A 503 -29.63 -33.90 -3.08
C ALA A 503 -28.91 -32.85 -2.22
N VAL A 504 -28.20 -33.27 -1.16
CA VAL A 504 -27.38 -32.40 -0.31
C VAL A 504 -26.12 -31.98 -1.07
N ARG A 505 -25.90 -30.66 -1.16
CA ARG A 505 -24.75 -30.06 -1.84
C ARG A 505 -23.71 -29.54 -0.86
N PHE A 506 -24.15 -28.98 0.27
CA PHE A 506 -23.27 -28.40 1.27
C PHE A 506 -23.64 -28.88 2.67
N VAL A 507 -22.59 -29.12 3.48
CA VAL A 507 -22.72 -29.43 4.91
C VAL A 507 -21.92 -28.40 5.70
N PHE A 508 -22.57 -27.72 6.62
CA PHE A 508 -21.93 -26.77 7.54
C PHE A 508 -21.82 -27.41 8.92
N GLY A 509 -20.63 -27.39 9.50
CA GLY A 509 -20.35 -27.99 10.81
C GLY A 509 -19.81 -29.42 10.77
N ALA A 510 -20.16 -30.23 11.77
CA ALA A 510 -19.71 -31.62 11.86
C ALA A 510 -20.44 -32.51 10.83
N MET A 511 -19.74 -33.41 10.14
CA MET A 511 -20.41 -34.33 9.22
C MET A 511 -21.30 -35.31 9.97
N PRO A 512 -22.59 -35.47 9.59
CA PRO A 512 -23.40 -36.57 10.07
C PRO A 512 -22.78 -37.92 9.72
N ASN A 513 -23.01 -38.94 10.55
CA ASN A 513 -22.53 -40.30 10.32
C ASN A 513 -23.39 -41.02 9.24
N ASP A 514 -23.31 -40.53 8.00
CA ASP A 514 -24.03 -41.04 6.82
C ASP A 514 -23.05 -41.19 5.65
N ALA A 515 -22.90 -42.43 5.16
CA ALA A 515 -21.93 -42.78 4.12
C ALA A 515 -22.25 -42.17 2.74
N THR A 516 -23.51 -41.85 2.45
CA THR A 516 -23.93 -41.26 1.17
C THR A 516 -23.64 -39.76 1.16
N LEU A 517 -23.93 -39.05 2.26
CA LEU A 517 -23.53 -37.65 2.45
C LEU A 517 -22.01 -37.45 2.32
N ALA A 518 -21.24 -38.44 2.79
CA ALA A 518 -19.79 -38.42 2.76
C ALA A 518 -19.17 -38.45 1.35
N THR A 519 -19.93 -38.69 0.27
CA THR A 519 -19.35 -38.83 -1.08
C THR A 519 -19.73 -37.72 -2.07
N LEU A 520 -20.84 -37.02 -1.82
CA LEU A 520 -21.45 -36.09 -2.78
C LEU A 520 -21.48 -34.63 -2.31
N ALA A 521 -21.48 -34.38 -1.00
CA ALA A 521 -21.57 -33.03 -0.47
C ALA A 521 -20.19 -32.41 -0.18
N LEU A 522 -20.09 -31.09 -0.37
CA LEU A 522 -18.94 -30.31 0.08
C LEU A 522 -19.12 -29.93 1.55
N ARG A 523 -18.13 -30.24 2.37
CA ARG A 523 -18.08 -29.83 3.77
C ARG A 523 -17.48 -28.43 3.86
N CYS A 524 -18.25 -27.50 4.39
CA CYS A 524 -17.86 -26.12 4.65
C CYS A 524 -17.30 -26.01 6.07
N HIS A 525 -16.02 -25.63 6.18
CA HIS A 525 -15.25 -25.68 7.43
C HIS A 525 -15.10 -24.32 8.10
N ARG A 526 -14.58 -24.38 9.33
CA ARG A 526 -14.27 -23.26 10.22
C ARG A 526 -12.78 -22.85 10.17
N ILE A 527 -12.39 -22.02 11.15
CA ILE A 527 -11.01 -21.60 11.46
C ILE A 527 -10.05 -22.80 11.58
N GLY A 528 -8.93 -22.75 10.86
CA GLY A 528 -7.83 -23.71 11.00
C GLY A 528 -7.92 -24.97 10.13
N GLU A 529 -8.97 -25.09 9.31
CA GLU A 529 -9.17 -26.15 8.31
C GLU A 529 -9.26 -25.53 6.89
N PRO A 530 -9.02 -26.28 5.80
CA PRO A 530 -9.31 -25.78 4.45
C PRO A 530 -10.79 -25.38 4.36
N ALA A 531 -11.09 -24.20 3.82
CA ALA A 531 -12.44 -23.61 3.79
C ALA A 531 -13.54 -24.59 3.34
N VAL A 532 -13.20 -25.48 2.40
CA VAL A 532 -14.08 -26.55 1.94
C VAL A 532 -13.27 -27.84 1.81
N SER A 533 -13.87 -29.00 2.13
CA SER A 533 -13.34 -30.30 1.74
C SER A 533 -14.41 -31.19 1.10
N ARG A 534 -13.95 -32.15 0.31
CA ARG A 534 -14.78 -33.22 -0.25
C ARG A 534 -14.39 -34.53 0.43
N PRO A 535 -15.27 -35.18 1.20
CA PRO A 535 -14.88 -36.43 1.83
C PRO A 535 -14.66 -37.52 0.77
N GLY A 536 -13.62 -38.34 0.97
CA GLY A 536 -13.17 -39.34 0.00
C GLY A 536 -12.30 -38.83 -1.16
N ALA A 537 -12.09 -37.52 -1.31
CA ALA A 537 -11.12 -37.00 -2.28
C ALA A 537 -9.69 -37.11 -1.75
N GLU A 538 -8.75 -37.55 -2.58
CA GLU A 538 -7.33 -37.47 -2.28
C GLU A 538 -6.80 -36.06 -2.59
N PRO A 539 -6.31 -35.30 -1.59
CA PRO A 539 -5.76 -33.98 -1.84
C PRO A 539 -4.53 -34.08 -2.73
N LEU A 540 -4.53 -33.34 -3.83
CA LEU A 540 -3.39 -33.29 -4.74
C LEU A 540 -2.35 -32.28 -4.25
N PRO A 541 -1.04 -32.52 -4.50
CA PRO A 541 -0.01 -31.58 -4.13
C PRO A 541 -0.14 -30.27 -4.91
N ASP A 542 0.34 -29.19 -4.29
CA ASP A 542 0.47 -27.85 -4.89
C ASP A 542 1.47 -27.85 -6.07
N ASP A 543 2.36 -28.84 -6.14
CA ASP A 543 3.40 -28.92 -7.16
C ASP A 543 2.83 -28.95 -8.58
N GLY A 544 3.36 -28.09 -9.45
CA GLY A 544 2.98 -28.02 -10.86
C GLY A 544 1.64 -27.34 -11.15
N MET A 545 1.01 -26.66 -10.18
CA MET A 545 -0.20 -25.85 -10.43
C MET A 545 0.08 -24.45 -11.00
N HIS A 546 1.35 -24.09 -11.18
CA HIS A 546 1.80 -22.76 -11.55
C HIS A 546 2.05 -22.66 -13.06
N LEU A 547 1.40 -21.71 -13.71
CA LEU A 547 1.70 -21.31 -15.09
C LEU A 547 2.30 -19.90 -15.04
N ASP A 548 3.56 -19.74 -15.44
CA ASP A 548 4.07 -18.40 -15.74
C ASP A 548 3.32 -17.79 -16.94
N PRO A 549 3.42 -16.48 -17.20
CA PRO A 549 2.69 -15.84 -18.29
C PRO A 549 2.85 -16.52 -19.67
N ALA A 550 4.05 -16.96 -20.02
CA ALA A 550 4.31 -17.61 -21.31
C ALA A 550 3.72 -19.03 -21.34
N ALA A 551 3.84 -19.78 -20.25
CA ALA A 551 3.25 -21.09 -20.09
C ALA A 551 1.72 -21.04 -20.08
N ALA A 552 1.12 -20.01 -19.46
CA ALA A 552 -0.32 -19.80 -19.45
C ALA A 552 -0.86 -19.57 -20.87
N HIS A 553 -0.14 -18.78 -21.67
CA HIS A 553 -0.48 -18.58 -23.08
C HIS A 553 -0.46 -19.90 -23.86
N ALA A 554 0.67 -20.62 -23.82
CA ALA A 554 0.84 -21.87 -24.53
C ALA A 554 -0.19 -22.93 -24.09
N TYR A 555 -0.52 -22.95 -22.79
CA TYR A 555 -1.51 -23.86 -22.25
C TYR A 555 -2.92 -23.58 -22.78
N LEU A 556 -3.35 -22.31 -22.77
CA LEU A 556 -4.67 -21.89 -23.24
C LEU A 556 -4.86 -22.08 -24.76
N ASP A 557 -3.78 -21.96 -25.54
CA ASP A 557 -3.80 -22.25 -26.98
C ASP A 557 -3.91 -23.75 -27.26
N ALA A 558 -3.19 -24.58 -26.48
CA ALA A 558 -3.24 -26.03 -26.59
C ALA A 558 -4.56 -26.65 -26.08
N HIS A 559 -5.25 -25.97 -25.16
CA HIS A 559 -6.49 -26.42 -24.53
C HIS A 559 -7.61 -25.41 -24.81
N PRO A 560 -8.20 -25.42 -26.03
CA PRO A 560 -9.23 -24.46 -26.39
C PRO A 560 -10.47 -24.59 -25.50
N ASP A 561 -10.72 -25.77 -24.95
CA ASP A 561 -11.77 -26.06 -23.98
C ASP A 561 -11.46 -25.55 -22.58
N ALA A 562 -10.21 -25.19 -22.22
CA ALA A 562 -9.88 -24.67 -20.89
C ALA A 562 -10.73 -23.44 -20.51
N LEU A 563 -11.29 -23.43 -19.30
CA LEU A 563 -11.99 -22.27 -18.77
C LEU A 563 -10.98 -21.33 -18.11
N LEU A 564 -10.89 -20.10 -18.60
CA LEU A 564 -10.18 -19.02 -17.94
C LEU A 564 -11.11 -18.42 -16.87
N VAL A 565 -10.70 -18.41 -15.60
CA VAL A 565 -11.54 -17.99 -14.48
C VAL A 565 -10.92 -16.80 -13.76
N ASP A 566 -11.63 -15.66 -13.76
CA ASP A 566 -11.28 -14.47 -12.99
C ASP A 566 -11.83 -14.59 -11.57
N VAL A 567 -10.94 -14.65 -10.57
CA VAL A 567 -11.32 -14.81 -9.15
C VAL A 567 -11.21 -13.52 -8.35
N ARG A 568 -11.17 -12.37 -9.02
CA ARG A 568 -11.26 -11.07 -8.34
C ARG A 568 -12.65 -10.88 -7.72
N GLU A 569 -12.73 -10.09 -6.66
CA GLU A 569 -14.04 -9.79 -6.06
C GLU A 569 -14.87 -8.91 -7.00
N LEU A 570 -16.18 -8.88 -6.80
CA LEU A 570 -17.11 -8.19 -7.71
C LEU A 570 -16.76 -6.73 -7.99
N PRO A 571 -16.41 -5.90 -6.99
CA PRO A 571 -16.07 -4.50 -7.26
C PRO A 571 -14.88 -4.36 -8.20
N GLU A 572 -13.88 -5.23 -8.09
CA GLU A 572 -12.71 -5.19 -8.97
C GLU A 572 -13.06 -5.62 -10.39
N HIS A 573 -13.89 -6.66 -10.54
CA HIS A 573 -14.34 -7.11 -11.84
C HIS A 573 -15.18 -6.04 -12.56
N ALA A 574 -16.09 -5.38 -11.84
CA ALA A 574 -16.88 -4.26 -12.35
C ALA A 574 -16.02 -3.03 -12.69
N ALA A 575 -14.98 -2.76 -11.89
CA ALA A 575 -14.03 -1.67 -12.11
C ALA A 575 -13.13 -1.89 -13.33
N GLY A 576 -12.93 -3.12 -13.79
CA GLY A 576 -12.13 -3.40 -14.99
C GLY A 576 -12.23 -4.86 -15.45
N ALA A 577 -12.57 -5.06 -16.73
CA ALA A 577 -12.64 -6.39 -17.34
C ALA A 577 -11.25 -7.04 -17.41
N ALA A 578 -11.15 -8.30 -17.00
CA ALA A 578 -9.94 -9.10 -17.14
C ALA A 578 -9.97 -9.86 -18.47
N HIS A 579 -8.93 -9.65 -19.27
CA HIS A 579 -8.65 -10.48 -20.44
C HIS A 579 -7.25 -11.04 -20.28
N LEU A 580 -7.05 -12.25 -20.78
CA LEU A 580 -5.73 -12.84 -20.91
C LEU A 580 -5.61 -13.39 -22.33
N HIS A 581 -4.67 -12.87 -23.11
CA HIS A 581 -4.48 -13.22 -24.52
C HIS A 581 -5.75 -13.11 -25.38
N GLY A 582 -6.55 -12.05 -25.15
CA GLY A 582 -7.80 -11.83 -25.89
C GLY A 582 -8.96 -12.78 -25.53
N ARG A 583 -8.74 -13.76 -24.66
CA ARG A 583 -9.79 -14.62 -24.09
C ARG A 583 -10.47 -13.88 -22.93
N ALA A 584 -11.79 -13.78 -23.00
CA ALA A 584 -12.60 -13.28 -21.89
C ALA A 584 -12.62 -14.32 -20.76
N ALA A 585 -12.41 -13.87 -19.53
CA ALA A 585 -12.47 -14.73 -18.36
C ALA A 585 -13.91 -14.88 -17.86
N HIS A 586 -14.27 -16.09 -17.43
CA HIS A 586 -15.49 -16.34 -16.66
C HIS A 586 -15.28 -15.87 -15.23
N HIS A 587 -16.11 -14.95 -14.76
CA HIS A 587 -15.95 -14.37 -13.43
C HIS A 587 -16.57 -15.24 -12.35
N VAL A 588 -15.76 -15.67 -11.39
CA VAL A 588 -16.18 -16.42 -10.21
C VAL A 588 -15.40 -15.85 -9.03
N PRO A 589 -15.96 -14.90 -8.25
CA PRO A 589 -15.28 -14.32 -7.09
C PRO A 589 -14.72 -15.40 -6.19
N LEU A 590 -13.55 -15.15 -5.59
CA LEU A 590 -12.93 -16.14 -4.69
C LEU A 590 -13.87 -16.48 -3.53
N SER A 591 -14.61 -15.48 -3.02
CA SER A 591 -15.67 -15.66 -2.02
C SER A 591 -16.78 -16.62 -2.45
N GLN A 592 -17.09 -16.72 -3.76
CA GLN A 592 -18.15 -17.57 -4.30
C GLN A 592 -17.64 -18.90 -4.89
N LEU A 593 -16.32 -19.11 -4.89
CA LEU A 593 -15.68 -20.24 -5.55
C LEU A 593 -16.14 -21.59 -4.97
N ALA A 594 -16.40 -21.66 -3.68
CA ALA A 594 -16.93 -22.86 -3.02
C ALA A 594 -18.26 -23.32 -3.63
N GLY A 595 -19.17 -22.37 -3.88
CA GLY A 595 -20.46 -22.63 -4.52
C GLY A 595 -20.29 -23.17 -5.94
N GLN A 596 -19.42 -22.53 -6.72
CA GLN A 596 -19.16 -22.91 -8.10
C GLN A 596 -18.40 -24.24 -8.24
N ALA A 597 -17.48 -24.54 -7.30
CA ALA A 597 -16.73 -25.79 -7.29
C ALA A 597 -17.65 -27.02 -7.15
N ALA A 598 -18.76 -26.91 -6.40
CA ALA A 598 -19.75 -27.97 -6.28
C ALA A 598 -20.35 -28.37 -7.65
N THR A 599 -20.53 -27.41 -8.56
CA THR A 599 -21.01 -27.68 -9.92
C THR A 599 -19.93 -28.35 -10.76
N TRP A 600 -18.72 -27.78 -10.81
CA TRP A 600 -17.63 -28.33 -11.63
C TRP A 600 -17.24 -29.76 -11.25
N LEU A 601 -17.37 -30.13 -9.98
CA LEU A 601 -17.05 -31.47 -9.48
C LEU A 601 -18.13 -32.53 -9.75
N ARG A 602 -19.34 -32.13 -10.17
CA ARG A 602 -20.47 -33.04 -10.46
C ARG A 602 -20.59 -33.43 -11.93
N ASP A 603 -20.10 -32.61 -12.86
CA ASP A 603 -20.34 -32.74 -14.31
C ASP A 603 -19.48 -33.80 -15.03
N GLY A 604 -18.88 -34.75 -14.31
CA GLY A 604 -18.21 -35.92 -14.90
C GLY A 604 -16.76 -35.66 -15.37
N GLU A 605 -16.57 -35.13 -16.58
CA GLU A 605 -15.21 -34.91 -17.14
C GLU A 605 -14.58 -33.61 -16.61
N PRO A 606 -13.38 -33.67 -15.99
CA PRO A 606 -12.75 -32.50 -15.40
C PRO A 606 -12.19 -31.59 -16.48
N ARG A 607 -12.98 -30.58 -16.85
CA ARG A 607 -12.56 -29.48 -17.72
C ARG A 607 -11.33 -28.77 -17.13
N PRO A 608 -10.34 -28.39 -17.96
CA PRO A 608 -9.22 -27.59 -17.51
C PRO A 608 -9.67 -26.21 -16.96
N LEU A 609 -9.23 -25.83 -15.76
CA LEU A 609 -9.52 -24.54 -15.10
C LEU A 609 -8.24 -23.74 -14.88
N VAL A 610 -8.10 -22.59 -15.55
CA VAL A 610 -6.97 -21.67 -15.38
C VAL A 610 -7.45 -20.45 -14.63
N PHE A 611 -7.07 -20.35 -13.36
CA PHE A 611 -7.43 -19.23 -12.49
C PHE A 611 -6.49 -18.05 -12.68
N MET A 612 -7.08 -16.85 -12.67
CA MET A 612 -6.34 -15.60 -12.71
C MET A 612 -6.91 -14.62 -11.70
N CYS A 613 -6.03 -13.83 -11.13
CA CYS A 613 -6.38 -12.63 -10.38
C CYS A 613 -5.33 -11.57 -10.68
N ARG A 614 -5.32 -10.48 -9.92
CA ARG A 614 -4.37 -9.40 -10.14
C ARG A 614 -2.89 -9.79 -9.93
N SER A 615 -2.54 -10.32 -8.76
CA SER A 615 -1.14 -10.61 -8.37
C SER A 615 -0.76 -12.09 -8.35
N GLY A 616 -1.71 -13.00 -8.64
CA GLY A 616 -1.52 -14.45 -8.53
C GLY A 616 -1.92 -15.04 -7.17
N ASN A 617 -2.03 -14.25 -6.10
CA ASN A 617 -2.28 -14.79 -4.75
C ASN A 617 -3.66 -15.45 -4.60
N ARG A 618 -4.73 -14.79 -5.08
CA ARG A 618 -6.09 -15.36 -5.01
C ARG A 618 -6.29 -16.51 -5.99
N SER A 619 -5.72 -16.41 -7.20
CA SER A 619 -5.79 -17.50 -8.16
C SER A 619 -5.00 -18.74 -7.70
N ALA A 620 -3.87 -18.56 -7.01
CA ALA A 620 -3.16 -19.68 -6.37
C ALA A 620 -4.02 -20.34 -5.30
N ARG A 621 -4.72 -19.56 -4.47
CA ARG A 621 -5.67 -20.09 -3.49
C ARG A 621 -6.84 -20.83 -4.16
N ALA A 622 -7.37 -20.30 -5.25
CA ALA A 622 -8.43 -20.95 -6.02
C ALA A 622 -7.99 -22.29 -6.61
N ALA A 623 -6.81 -22.34 -7.25
CA ALA A 623 -6.24 -23.57 -7.78
C ALA A 623 -5.99 -24.60 -6.68
N ARG A 624 -5.42 -24.19 -5.54
CA ARG A 624 -5.23 -25.06 -4.38
C ARG A 624 -6.53 -25.63 -3.85
N LEU A 625 -7.57 -24.79 -3.70
CA LEU A 625 -8.89 -25.24 -3.26
C LEU A 625 -9.40 -26.37 -4.16
N LEU A 626 -9.39 -26.17 -5.48
CA LEU A 626 -9.90 -27.17 -6.42
C LEU A 626 -9.07 -28.46 -6.41
N ARG A 627 -7.74 -28.37 -6.30
CA ARG A 627 -6.84 -29.53 -6.19
C ARG A 627 -7.06 -30.31 -4.88
N GLN A 628 -7.33 -29.62 -3.77
CA GLN A 628 -7.70 -30.24 -2.48
C GLN A 628 -9.06 -30.95 -2.55
N LEU A 629 -9.96 -30.50 -3.44
CA LEU A 629 -11.24 -31.15 -3.71
C LEU A 629 -11.16 -32.28 -4.76
N GLY A 630 -9.95 -32.60 -5.26
CA GLY A 630 -9.70 -33.69 -6.20
C GLY A 630 -9.67 -33.28 -7.68
N HIS A 631 -9.74 -32.00 -8.02
CA HIS A 631 -9.68 -31.52 -9.41
C HIS A 631 -8.23 -31.29 -9.86
N ALA A 632 -7.63 -32.30 -10.50
CA ALA A 632 -6.23 -32.26 -10.94
C ALA A 632 -5.93 -31.17 -11.98
N GLN A 633 -6.95 -30.82 -12.78
CA GLN A 633 -6.84 -29.87 -13.88
C GLN A 633 -7.16 -28.43 -13.44
N ALA A 634 -6.51 -28.00 -12.37
CA ALA A 634 -6.60 -26.64 -11.84
C ALA A 634 -5.21 -26.00 -11.77
N TRP A 635 -5.07 -24.88 -12.47
CA TRP A 635 -3.84 -24.09 -12.55
C TRP A 635 -4.10 -22.63 -12.21
N HIS A 636 -3.04 -21.89 -11.91
CA HIS A 636 -3.13 -20.44 -11.81
C HIS A 636 -2.00 -19.74 -12.55
N VAL A 637 -2.26 -18.50 -12.95
CA VAL A 637 -1.27 -17.63 -13.58
C VAL A 637 -0.39 -16.99 -12.51
N ALA A 638 0.87 -17.38 -12.46
CA ALA A 638 1.87 -16.85 -11.52
C ALA A 638 2.14 -15.37 -11.81
N GLY A 639 2.08 -14.54 -10.77
CA GLY A 639 2.14 -13.09 -10.89
C GLY A 639 0.85 -12.44 -11.39
N GLY A 640 -0.16 -13.25 -11.76
CA GLY A 640 -1.47 -12.80 -12.23
C GLY A 640 -1.40 -11.86 -13.44
N LEU A 641 -2.44 -11.05 -13.58
CA LEU A 641 -2.51 -9.99 -14.60
C LEU A 641 -1.37 -8.97 -14.54
N ALA A 642 -0.68 -8.84 -13.40
CA ALA A 642 0.42 -7.89 -13.26
C ALA A 642 1.66 -8.27 -14.07
N LEU A 643 1.90 -9.56 -14.28
CA LEU A 643 3.04 -10.04 -15.06
C LEU A 643 2.62 -10.66 -16.40
N ALA A 644 1.33 -10.92 -16.60
CA ALA A 644 0.80 -11.56 -17.79
C ALA A 644 0.07 -10.63 -18.78
N GLY A 645 -0.07 -9.35 -18.41
CA GLY A 645 -0.77 -8.33 -19.21
C GLY A 645 0.08 -7.68 -20.30
#